data_AF-A0A944YBH0-F1
#
_entry.id   AF-A0A944YBH0-F1
#
_cell.length_a   1.000
_cell.length_b   1.000
_cell.length_c   1.000
_cell.angle_alpha   90.00
_cell.angle_beta   90.00
_cell.angle_gamma   90.00
#
_symmetry.space_group_name_H-M   'P 1'
#
loop_
_entity.id
_entity.type
_entity.pdbx_description
1 polymer ?
#
loop_
_entity_poly.entity_id
_entity_poly.type
_entity_poly.pdbx_seq_one_letter_code
_entity_poly.pdbx_strand_id
1 'polypeptide(L)'
;MNRILSICVALGLSASVHSQGYFTWTADEGDFYQSSNWDLNRIPGLNDIVIINNDGTAIIGEDEGERQLSGFELGETEDTSESGHIIMNGGTFRIGEFEGDSKIHIGEGTKLSSFIMNGGTLFYDGPDDPAVAGSRSSAGVNENDWEVGEHGKGRFEMHGDAVFRAGDDLKISENSAGNSSVLIDGNARLSVGSGIGMSKGGSEFQELFIGGNAIVDSGNSMGAGHPDGHTDEGYLTMAIDGGKARVVVQDNGTFNFRVLSSRQGISEFTIKDNGQVHIFDVFAGRGNVDGEEEPDRPAEVSGFRSSLSSGADTESILLLQDNAIMTVNAGNGIGISGPRGGADAGGSAILIVRDSATFRVEQYLALGTGTQSETTNGTLEIRGSNASVFVGENLNMAVDTDGEIPTTDTTHEDGSPVPGKSTLKAVITSDSHGTLEVGGIARIAQGILKVNLDGYTPKGGESFTLIQGGTIEGEFRETDFSEATLAEGLSWEIDYSEDTVKLNILGETTGGPTELAITSSGNEITITWEGGGSLMSAENVAGPWTVIENASSPFTTVSSGSSRFYQVGFTPKPPVIAVWEYKTSSVTISVGWEPFTYDSNNEVDPILLRRSASVDWDKNQKWEVDTSSETIPKGWEPFAYDSNDKFDPFWLRRLTSDDWDKNQEWEIERSSQEIPAGWKPFAYDSRDKVTPFLLCRRFSDNWDGHQKWVIKTSSEEIPEGWEPFAYDSENGDTPVLLRRQIR
;
A
#
# COMPACT_ATOMS: atom_id res chain seq x y z
N MET A 1 -20.37 -5.58 -84.84
CA MET A 1 -20.23 -6.68 -83.86
C MET A 1 -18.76 -6.97 -83.69
N ASN A 2 -18.10 -6.34 -82.70
CA ASN A 2 -16.72 -6.64 -82.34
C ASN A 2 -16.73 -7.26 -80.93
N ARG A 3 -16.42 -8.56 -80.83
CA ARG A 3 -16.21 -9.25 -79.55
C ARG A 3 -14.74 -9.09 -79.16
N ILE A 4 -14.50 -8.36 -78.08
CA ILE A 4 -13.19 -8.28 -77.42
C ILE A 4 -13.09 -9.52 -76.51
N LEU A 5 -12.13 -10.38 -76.81
CA LEU A 5 -11.76 -11.56 -76.03
C LEU A 5 -10.81 -11.09 -74.91
N SER A 6 -11.28 -10.97 -73.67
CA SER A 6 -10.41 -10.76 -72.50
C SER A 6 -9.86 -12.11 -72.06
N ILE A 7 -8.55 -12.30 -72.21
CA ILE A 7 -7.80 -13.40 -71.61
C ILE A 7 -7.38 -12.92 -70.22
N CYS A 8 -8.05 -13.41 -69.17
CA CYS A 8 -7.55 -13.28 -67.80
C CYS A 8 -6.40 -14.27 -67.61
N VAL A 9 -5.18 -13.77 -67.55
CA VAL A 9 -4.03 -14.54 -67.05
C VAL A 9 -4.12 -14.52 -65.52
N ALA A 10 -4.59 -15.62 -64.93
CA ALA A 10 -4.45 -15.86 -63.51
C ALA A 10 -2.97 -16.17 -63.23
N LEU A 11 -2.21 -15.15 -62.80
CA LEU A 11 -0.92 -15.34 -62.15
C LEU A 11 -1.20 -16.01 -60.79
N GLY A 12 -1.05 -17.34 -60.74
CA GLY A 12 -1.05 -18.07 -59.48
C GLY A 12 0.20 -17.73 -58.69
N LEU A 13 0.13 -16.68 -57.87
CA LEU A 13 1.05 -16.49 -56.74
C LEU A 13 0.78 -17.64 -55.77
N SER A 14 1.57 -18.70 -55.89
CA SER A 14 1.65 -19.69 -54.81
C SER A 14 2.39 -19.02 -53.69
N ALA A 15 1.70 -18.70 -52.59
CA ALA A 15 2.37 -18.36 -51.36
C ALA A 15 3.30 -19.53 -51.02
N SER A 16 4.61 -19.27 -51.05
CA SER A 16 5.60 -20.21 -50.57
C SER A 16 5.41 -20.35 -49.07
N VAL A 17 4.78 -21.45 -48.65
CA VAL A 17 4.74 -21.86 -47.25
C VAL A 17 6.18 -22.14 -46.84
N HIS A 18 6.75 -21.27 -46.01
CA HIS A 18 8.09 -21.49 -45.46
C HIS A 18 7.94 -22.52 -44.34
N SER A 19 8.65 -23.65 -44.43
CA SER A 19 8.64 -24.66 -43.37
C SER A 19 9.49 -24.15 -42.19
N GLN A 20 8.94 -24.16 -40.97
CA GLN A 20 9.72 -23.92 -39.75
C GLN A 20 10.82 -25.00 -39.60
N GLY A 21 12.03 -24.57 -39.28
CA GLY A 21 13.17 -25.46 -39.03
C GLY A 21 13.41 -25.63 -37.52
N TYR A 22 13.67 -26.85 -37.06
CA TYR A 22 14.05 -27.11 -35.67
C TYR A 22 15.57 -27.13 -35.54
N PHE A 23 16.10 -26.39 -34.56
CA PHE A 23 17.53 -26.28 -34.29
C PHE A 23 17.82 -26.70 -32.86
N THR A 24 18.57 -27.77 -32.68
CA THR A 24 18.85 -28.31 -31.35
C THR A 24 20.20 -27.81 -30.85
N TRP A 25 20.21 -27.31 -29.63
CA TRP A 25 21.42 -26.95 -28.91
C TRP A 25 22.22 -28.19 -28.52
N THR A 26 23.54 -28.16 -28.72
CA THR A 26 24.43 -29.32 -28.56
C THR A 26 25.56 -29.11 -27.56
N ALA A 27 25.72 -27.89 -27.04
CA ALA A 27 26.73 -27.57 -26.04
C ALA A 27 26.17 -27.73 -24.62
N ASP A 28 27.04 -28.01 -23.65
CA ASP A 28 26.66 -27.95 -22.23
C ASP A 28 26.35 -26.49 -21.83
N GLU A 29 27.25 -25.57 -22.18
CA GLU A 29 27.12 -24.13 -22.00
C GLU A 29 27.85 -23.40 -23.14
N GLY A 30 27.34 -22.28 -23.63
CA GLY A 30 28.05 -21.49 -24.64
C GLY A 30 27.29 -20.30 -25.22
N ASP A 31 27.98 -19.54 -26.06
CA ASP A 31 27.44 -18.39 -26.79
C ASP A 31 26.35 -18.83 -27.81
N PHE A 32 25.16 -18.23 -27.72
CA PHE A 32 24.03 -18.46 -28.60
C PHE A 32 24.39 -18.24 -30.08
N TYR A 33 25.25 -17.26 -30.37
CA TYR A 33 25.65 -16.87 -31.72
C TYR A 33 26.82 -17.70 -32.27
N GLN A 34 27.35 -18.66 -31.52
CA GLN A 34 28.37 -19.57 -32.01
C GLN A 34 27.74 -20.73 -32.79
N SER A 35 27.95 -20.76 -34.11
CA SER A 35 27.32 -21.76 -35.00
C SER A 35 27.60 -23.21 -34.60
N SER A 36 28.77 -23.50 -34.02
CA SER A 36 29.15 -24.85 -33.62
C SER A 36 28.40 -25.39 -32.41
N ASN A 37 27.63 -24.55 -31.70
CA ASN A 37 26.80 -24.97 -30.58
C ASN A 37 25.44 -25.53 -31.05
N TRP A 38 25.14 -25.43 -32.35
CA TRP A 38 23.91 -25.91 -32.97
C TRP A 38 24.18 -27.15 -33.83
N ASP A 39 23.25 -28.10 -33.82
CA ASP A 39 23.32 -29.38 -34.56
C ASP A 39 23.54 -29.22 -36.08
N LEU A 40 22.97 -28.18 -36.68
CA LEU A 40 23.13 -27.85 -38.09
C LEU A 40 24.36 -26.99 -38.40
N ASN A 41 25.21 -26.72 -37.40
CA ASN A 41 26.39 -25.86 -37.48
C ASN A 41 26.10 -24.49 -38.12
N ARG A 42 24.94 -23.92 -37.79
CA ARG A 42 24.43 -22.62 -38.25
C ARG A 42 23.62 -21.99 -37.13
N ILE A 43 23.69 -20.68 -37.01
CA ILE A 43 22.89 -19.92 -36.04
C ILE A 43 21.41 -19.91 -36.49
N PRO A 44 20.44 -20.26 -35.62
CA PRO A 44 18.99 -20.27 -35.91
C PRO A 44 18.46 -18.88 -36.25
N GLY A 45 17.69 -18.74 -37.34
CA GLY A 45 17.15 -17.46 -37.82
C GLY A 45 15.62 -17.35 -37.73
N LEU A 46 15.06 -16.42 -38.52
CA LEU A 46 13.66 -15.99 -38.43
C LEU A 46 12.61 -17.12 -38.43
N ASN A 47 12.82 -18.17 -39.24
CA ASN A 47 11.87 -19.26 -39.40
C ASN A 47 12.23 -20.48 -38.54
N ASP A 48 13.22 -20.34 -37.66
CA ASP A 48 13.77 -21.46 -36.91
C ASP A 48 13.21 -21.44 -35.47
N ILE A 49 12.84 -22.62 -34.97
CA ILE A 49 12.49 -22.88 -33.57
C ILE A 49 13.73 -23.49 -32.91
N VAL A 50 14.15 -22.94 -31.77
CA VAL A 50 15.32 -23.44 -31.05
C VAL A 50 14.92 -24.36 -29.91
N ILE A 51 15.52 -25.53 -29.85
CA ILE A 51 15.30 -26.52 -28.78
C ILE A 51 16.56 -26.58 -27.93
N ILE A 52 16.40 -26.38 -26.62
CA ILE A 52 17.48 -26.55 -25.64
C ILE A 52 17.04 -27.60 -24.62
N ASN A 53 17.72 -28.75 -24.61
CA ASN A 53 17.44 -29.88 -23.71
C ASN A 53 18.74 -30.29 -22.99
N ASN A 54 18.65 -31.34 -22.15
CA ASN A 54 19.79 -31.97 -21.48
C ASN A 54 20.65 -31.00 -20.63
N ASP A 55 20.04 -30.07 -19.90
CA ASP A 55 20.74 -29.04 -19.11
C ASP A 55 21.58 -28.05 -19.92
N GLY A 56 21.41 -28.01 -21.24
CA GLY A 56 22.10 -27.07 -22.10
C GLY A 56 21.82 -25.62 -21.70
N THR A 57 22.85 -24.78 -21.71
CA THR A 57 22.74 -23.35 -21.39
C THR A 57 23.25 -22.49 -22.53
N ALA A 58 22.37 -21.73 -23.17
CA ALA A 58 22.75 -20.75 -24.18
C ALA A 58 22.86 -19.35 -23.56
N ILE A 59 23.95 -18.64 -23.87
CA ILE A 59 24.25 -17.30 -23.34
C ILE A 59 24.20 -16.28 -24.47
N ILE A 60 23.46 -15.20 -24.26
CA ILE A 60 23.42 -14.01 -25.12
C ILE A 60 24.19 -12.90 -24.38
N GLY A 61 25.22 -12.36 -25.03
CA GLY A 61 26.08 -11.31 -24.46
C GLY A 61 25.38 -9.95 -24.33
N GLU A 62 26.02 -9.03 -23.59
CA GLU A 62 25.51 -7.67 -23.33
C GLU A 62 25.39 -6.81 -24.62
N ASP A 63 26.36 -6.96 -25.52
CA ASP A 63 26.51 -6.14 -26.73
C ASP A 63 25.93 -6.80 -28.00
N GLU A 64 25.08 -7.82 -27.85
CA GLU A 64 24.54 -8.54 -28.99
C GLU A 64 23.55 -7.69 -29.79
N GLY A 65 23.51 -7.90 -31.10
CA GLY A 65 22.59 -7.19 -31.99
C GLY A 65 21.15 -7.72 -31.92
N GLU A 66 20.30 -7.24 -32.83
CA GLU A 66 18.97 -7.80 -33.00
C GLU A 66 19.02 -9.23 -33.58
N ARG A 67 18.18 -10.12 -33.04
CA ARG A 67 17.92 -11.44 -33.59
C ARG A 67 16.42 -11.70 -33.69
N GLN A 68 16.05 -12.39 -34.75
CA GLN A 68 14.68 -12.85 -34.94
C GLN A 68 14.64 -14.38 -34.95
N LEU A 69 13.63 -14.95 -34.29
CA LEU A 69 13.37 -16.40 -34.20
C LEU A 69 11.88 -16.67 -34.39
N SER A 70 11.55 -17.91 -34.79
CA SER A 70 10.15 -18.32 -34.81
C SER A 70 9.67 -18.72 -33.44
N GLY A 71 10.50 -19.33 -32.60
CA GLY A 71 10.09 -19.82 -31.28
C GLY A 71 11.24 -20.48 -30.52
N PHE A 72 10.97 -20.93 -29.29
CA PHE A 72 11.91 -21.76 -28.55
C PHE A 72 11.20 -22.72 -27.59
N GLU A 73 11.85 -23.85 -27.32
CA GLU A 73 11.38 -24.89 -26.41
C GLU A 73 12.53 -25.27 -25.47
N LEU A 74 12.33 -25.09 -24.16
CA LEU A 74 13.34 -25.36 -23.14
C LEU A 74 12.92 -26.57 -22.30
N GLY A 75 13.62 -27.70 -22.45
CA GLY A 75 13.22 -28.96 -21.83
C GLY A 75 11.91 -29.47 -22.42
N GLU A 76 11.86 -29.61 -23.75
CA GLU A 76 10.69 -29.85 -24.62
C GLU A 76 9.87 -31.10 -24.24
N THR A 77 10.50 -32.15 -23.69
CA THR A 77 9.79 -33.42 -23.51
C THR A 77 9.11 -33.50 -22.13
N GLU A 78 7.77 -33.48 -22.13
CA GLU A 78 6.92 -33.76 -20.97
C GLU A 78 7.32 -35.04 -20.22
N ASP A 79 7.12 -35.04 -18.90
CA ASP A 79 7.38 -36.18 -18.00
C ASP A 79 8.81 -36.75 -18.04
N THR A 80 9.75 -36.04 -18.67
CA THR A 80 11.17 -36.41 -18.68
C THR A 80 11.99 -35.59 -17.69
N SER A 81 13.27 -35.92 -17.54
CA SER A 81 14.23 -35.11 -16.80
C SER A 81 14.94 -34.08 -17.68
N GLU A 82 14.43 -33.80 -18.88
CA GLU A 82 15.00 -32.78 -19.76
C GLU A 82 14.75 -31.38 -19.20
N SER A 83 15.70 -30.49 -19.50
CA SER A 83 15.71 -29.08 -19.10
C SER A 83 16.59 -28.31 -20.08
N GLY A 84 16.31 -27.02 -20.25
CA GLY A 84 17.11 -26.11 -21.05
C GLY A 84 17.13 -24.71 -20.45
N HIS A 85 18.19 -23.97 -20.75
CA HIS A 85 18.42 -22.66 -20.14
C HIS A 85 18.86 -21.62 -21.19
N ILE A 86 18.29 -20.43 -21.09
CA ILE A 86 18.77 -19.22 -21.79
C ILE A 86 19.12 -18.16 -20.75
N ILE A 87 20.30 -17.55 -20.90
CA ILE A 87 20.73 -16.38 -20.13
C ILE A 87 20.96 -15.23 -21.11
N MET A 88 20.16 -14.18 -21.01
CA MET A 88 20.23 -12.98 -21.84
C MET A 88 20.77 -11.81 -21.04
N ASN A 89 22.00 -11.37 -21.35
CA ASN A 89 22.61 -10.23 -20.67
C ASN A 89 22.39 -8.90 -21.42
N GLY A 90 21.93 -8.94 -22.68
CA GLY A 90 21.67 -7.77 -23.50
C GLY A 90 21.13 -8.13 -24.88
N GLY A 91 21.24 -7.18 -25.82
CA GLY A 91 20.73 -7.29 -27.18
C GLY A 91 19.20 -7.25 -27.31
N THR A 92 18.71 -7.54 -28.53
CA THR A 92 17.26 -7.50 -28.85
C THR A 92 16.81 -8.80 -29.49
N PHE A 93 15.80 -9.45 -28.94
CA PHE A 93 15.13 -10.60 -29.54
C PHE A 93 13.72 -10.21 -30.02
N ARG A 94 13.36 -10.62 -31.24
CA ARG A 94 11.99 -10.58 -31.76
C ARG A 94 11.55 -12.01 -32.08
N ILE A 95 10.50 -12.47 -31.43
CA ILE A 95 10.05 -13.87 -31.51
C ILE A 95 8.59 -13.89 -31.95
N GLY A 96 8.25 -14.72 -32.93
CA GLY A 96 6.85 -14.90 -33.36
C GLY A 96 6.27 -13.74 -34.17
N GLU A 97 7.10 -12.83 -34.70
CA GLU A 97 6.64 -11.64 -35.44
C GLU A 97 6.02 -11.95 -36.82
N PHE A 98 6.15 -13.17 -37.36
CA PHE A 98 5.67 -13.54 -38.71
C PHE A 98 4.88 -14.86 -38.71
N GLU A 99 4.02 -15.05 -39.72
CA GLU A 99 3.15 -16.24 -39.90
C GLU A 99 3.88 -17.57 -39.60
N GLY A 100 3.42 -18.27 -38.57
CA GLY A 100 3.93 -19.56 -38.09
C GLY A 100 3.38 -19.89 -36.69
N ASP A 101 3.34 -21.18 -36.33
CA ASP A 101 3.00 -21.66 -34.98
C ASP A 101 4.20 -21.36 -34.06
N SER A 102 4.31 -20.14 -33.50
CA SER A 102 5.40 -19.79 -32.60
C SER A 102 5.16 -20.32 -31.20
N LYS A 103 5.76 -21.47 -30.92
CA LYS A 103 5.71 -22.10 -29.59
C LYS A 103 6.81 -21.55 -28.70
N ILE A 104 6.42 -21.06 -27.52
CA ILE A 104 7.34 -20.65 -26.47
C ILE A 104 7.02 -21.43 -25.21
N HIS A 105 7.78 -22.50 -24.95
CA HIS A 105 7.60 -23.29 -23.74
C HIS A 105 8.87 -23.22 -22.88
N ILE A 106 8.73 -22.72 -21.65
CA ILE A 106 9.78 -22.76 -20.64
C ILE A 106 9.44 -23.89 -19.66
N GLY A 107 9.97 -25.08 -19.90
CA GLY A 107 9.95 -26.18 -18.93
C GLY A 107 8.75 -27.12 -19.03
N GLU A 108 8.79 -28.03 -19.99
CA GLU A 108 7.85 -29.17 -20.08
C GLU A 108 8.30 -30.37 -19.25
N GLY A 109 9.61 -30.49 -19.03
CA GLY A 109 10.20 -31.52 -18.20
C GLY A 109 9.95 -31.38 -16.70
N THR A 110 10.21 -32.45 -15.97
CA THR A 110 10.16 -32.52 -14.49
C THR A 110 11.33 -31.79 -13.82
N LYS A 111 12.38 -31.49 -14.60
CA LYS A 111 13.52 -30.67 -14.19
C LYS A 111 13.29 -29.22 -14.62
N LEU A 112 13.78 -28.29 -13.83
CA LEU A 112 13.59 -26.86 -14.06
C LEU A 112 14.27 -26.43 -15.37
N SER A 113 13.51 -25.84 -16.29
CA SER A 113 14.05 -25.02 -17.40
C SER A 113 13.96 -23.54 -17.04
N SER A 114 14.81 -22.71 -17.63
CA SER A 114 14.79 -21.28 -17.30
C SER A 114 15.14 -20.35 -18.45
N PHE A 115 14.46 -19.21 -18.51
CA PHE A 115 14.87 -18.05 -19.29
C PHE A 115 15.17 -16.89 -18.33
N ILE A 116 16.41 -16.37 -18.33
CA ILE A 116 16.85 -15.32 -17.41
C ILE A 116 17.31 -14.12 -18.23
N MET A 117 16.69 -12.96 -18.02
CA MET A 117 17.08 -11.67 -18.62
C MET A 117 17.77 -10.81 -17.56
N ASN A 118 19.10 -10.67 -17.65
CA ASN A 118 19.86 -9.69 -16.87
C ASN A 118 19.86 -8.29 -17.51
N GLY A 119 19.39 -8.20 -18.76
CA GLY A 119 19.28 -6.98 -19.55
C GLY A 119 18.71 -7.28 -20.95
N GLY A 120 18.72 -6.28 -21.81
CA GLY A 120 18.25 -6.40 -23.19
C GLY A 120 16.73 -6.30 -23.35
N THR A 121 16.28 -6.47 -24.59
CA THR A 121 14.85 -6.30 -24.95
C THR A 121 14.33 -7.53 -25.68
N LEU A 122 13.17 -8.02 -25.29
CA LEU A 122 12.49 -9.13 -25.95
C LEU A 122 11.09 -8.68 -26.37
N PHE A 123 10.79 -8.81 -27.66
CA PHE A 123 9.47 -8.62 -28.24
C PHE A 123 8.91 -9.98 -28.67
N TYR A 124 7.72 -10.32 -28.20
CA TYR A 124 7.03 -11.57 -28.50
C TYR A 124 5.66 -11.31 -29.12
N ASP A 125 5.34 -12.02 -30.21
CA ASP A 125 4.07 -11.90 -30.94
C ASP A 125 3.79 -10.47 -31.44
N GLY A 126 4.83 -9.82 -31.98
CA GLY A 126 4.73 -8.51 -32.65
C GLY A 126 4.03 -7.41 -31.83
N PRO A 127 4.41 -7.17 -30.56
CA PRO A 127 3.67 -6.33 -29.61
C PRO A 127 3.56 -4.86 -30.02
N ASP A 128 4.43 -4.40 -30.93
CA ASP A 128 4.54 -3.05 -31.47
C ASP A 128 3.96 -2.91 -32.89
N ASP A 129 3.43 -3.99 -33.48
CA ASP A 129 2.82 -3.96 -34.82
C ASP A 129 1.29 -4.12 -34.74
N PRO A 130 0.50 -3.08 -35.08
CA PRO A 130 -0.97 -3.16 -35.10
C PRO A 130 -1.53 -4.19 -36.08
N ALA A 131 -0.74 -4.65 -37.04
CA ALA A 131 -1.15 -5.70 -37.97
C ALA A 131 -0.98 -7.12 -37.40
N VAL A 132 -0.21 -7.28 -36.31
CA VAL A 132 0.14 -8.58 -35.72
C VAL A 132 -0.41 -8.68 -34.30
N ALA A 133 -0.20 -7.66 -33.46
CA ALA A 133 -0.64 -7.67 -32.08
C ALA A 133 -2.17 -7.55 -31.94
N GLY A 134 -2.78 -8.53 -31.27
CA GLY A 134 -4.08 -8.39 -30.60
C GLY A 134 -5.22 -7.79 -31.44
N SER A 135 -5.28 -8.08 -32.76
CA SER A 135 -6.45 -7.70 -33.55
C SER A 135 -7.69 -8.35 -32.91
N ARG A 136 -8.71 -7.58 -32.51
CA ARG A 136 -9.99 -8.17 -32.03
C ARG A 136 -10.65 -9.15 -33.02
N SER A 137 -10.21 -9.16 -34.28
CA SER A 137 -10.60 -10.14 -35.32
C SER A 137 -9.61 -11.31 -35.50
N SER A 138 -8.53 -11.32 -34.74
CA SER A 138 -7.36 -12.21 -34.77
C SER A 138 -6.74 -12.18 -33.36
N ALA A 139 -7.38 -12.86 -32.39
CA ALA A 139 -6.80 -13.12 -31.08
C ALA A 139 -5.43 -13.82 -31.29
N GLY A 140 -4.37 -13.02 -31.33
CA GLY A 140 -3.16 -13.32 -32.08
C GLY A 140 -3.46 -13.71 -33.55
N VAL A 141 -2.45 -13.78 -34.39
CA VAL A 141 -2.63 -14.58 -35.63
C VAL A 141 -2.58 -16.08 -35.27
N ASN A 142 -2.29 -16.44 -34.00
CA ASN A 142 -1.92 -17.78 -33.58
C ASN A 142 -2.24 -18.22 -32.11
N GLU A 143 -2.93 -17.46 -31.24
CA GLU A 143 -3.15 -17.84 -29.81
C GLU A 143 -1.83 -18.27 -29.10
N ASN A 144 -0.79 -17.43 -29.23
CA ASN A 144 0.56 -17.77 -28.84
C ASN A 144 0.89 -17.12 -27.49
N ASP A 145 0.89 -17.95 -26.44
CA ASP A 145 1.14 -17.54 -25.07
C ASP A 145 2.62 -17.67 -24.70
N TRP A 146 3.12 -16.74 -23.88
CA TRP A 146 4.43 -16.93 -23.24
C TRP A 146 4.27 -17.91 -22.08
N GLU A 147 4.54 -19.20 -22.32
CA GLU A 147 4.30 -20.27 -21.36
C GLU A 147 5.47 -20.53 -20.42
N VAL A 148 5.20 -20.41 -19.12
CA VAL A 148 6.14 -20.74 -18.04
C VAL A 148 5.64 -21.96 -17.28
N GLY A 149 6.18 -23.12 -17.65
CA GLY A 149 5.90 -24.41 -17.04
C GLY A 149 4.51 -24.94 -17.33
N GLU A 150 4.08 -24.88 -18.60
CA GLU A 150 2.77 -25.35 -19.06
C GLU A 150 2.51 -26.79 -18.61
N HIS A 151 3.44 -27.72 -18.82
CA HIS A 151 3.31 -29.11 -18.35
C HIS A 151 4.36 -29.53 -17.29
N GLY A 152 5.43 -28.73 -17.10
CA GLY A 152 6.55 -29.07 -16.22
C GLY A 152 6.93 -27.97 -15.22
N LYS A 153 8.24 -27.75 -15.08
CA LYS A 153 8.80 -26.71 -14.19
C LYS A 153 9.48 -25.62 -15.02
N GLY A 154 8.85 -24.45 -15.07
CA GLY A 154 9.37 -23.28 -15.76
C GLY A 154 9.85 -22.19 -14.82
N ARG A 155 10.90 -21.46 -15.21
CA ARG A 155 11.32 -20.23 -14.55
C ARG A 155 11.62 -19.13 -15.56
N PHE A 156 10.97 -17.98 -15.39
CA PHE A 156 11.29 -16.78 -16.15
C PHE A 156 11.74 -15.67 -15.19
N GLU A 157 12.90 -15.07 -15.43
CA GLU A 157 13.43 -14.00 -14.58
C GLU A 157 13.80 -12.77 -15.43
N MET A 158 13.51 -11.58 -14.91
CA MET A 158 13.90 -10.30 -15.46
C MET A 158 14.53 -9.44 -14.38
N HIS A 159 15.71 -8.92 -14.67
CA HIS A 159 16.52 -8.13 -13.74
C HIS A 159 17.03 -6.85 -14.39
N GLY A 160 17.55 -5.94 -13.56
CA GLY A 160 18.21 -4.73 -14.05
C GLY A 160 17.27 -3.89 -14.90
N ASP A 161 17.69 -3.51 -16.10
CA ASP A 161 16.88 -2.69 -17.02
C ASP A 161 16.27 -3.55 -18.16
N ALA A 162 16.07 -4.86 -17.95
CA ALA A 162 15.50 -5.76 -18.94
C ALA A 162 14.07 -5.35 -19.36
N VAL A 163 13.75 -5.49 -20.65
CA VAL A 163 12.44 -5.14 -21.21
C VAL A 163 11.83 -6.35 -21.92
N PHE A 164 10.61 -6.72 -21.54
CA PHE A 164 9.82 -7.76 -22.18
C PHE A 164 8.47 -7.20 -22.60
N ARG A 165 8.11 -7.39 -23.87
CA ARG A 165 6.84 -6.95 -24.45
C ARG A 165 6.21 -8.12 -25.20
N ALA A 166 4.97 -8.47 -24.87
CA ALA A 166 4.23 -9.54 -25.53
C ALA A 166 2.91 -9.02 -26.11
N GLY A 167 2.56 -9.49 -27.30
CA GLY A 167 1.30 -9.19 -27.97
C GLY A 167 0.09 -9.80 -27.27
N ASP A 168 0.25 -11.00 -26.69
CA ASP A 168 -0.83 -11.79 -26.08
C ASP A 168 -0.63 -11.99 -24.56
N ASP A 169 -0.80 -13.22 -24.04
CA ASP A 169 -0.73 -13.53 -22.61
C ASP A 169 0.68 -13.93 -22.13
N LEU A 170 0.90 -13.71 -20.83
CA LEU A 170 1.89 -14.44 -20.04
C LEU A 170 1.16 -15.50 -19.20
N LYS A 171 1.54 -16.77 -19.37
CA LYS A 171 0.92 -17.89 -18.67
C LYS A 171 1.94 -18.55 -17.74
N ILE A 172 1.53 -18.74 -16.49
CA ILE A 172 2.35 -19.38 -15.46
C ILE A 172 1.64 -20.67 -15.06
N SER A 173 2.06 -21.76 -15.69
CA SER A 173 1.54 -23.12 -15.49
C SER A 173 0.04 -23.23 -15.75
N GLU A 174 -0.36 -22.99 -16.99
CA GLU A 174 -1.76 -23.17 -17.41
C GLU A 174 -2.18 -24.66 -17.43
N ASN A 175 -1.28 -25.65 -17.54
CA ASN A 175 -1.71 -27.06 -17.63
C ASN A 175 -0.96 -28.02 -16.68
N SER A 176 -0.17 -27.53 -15.72
CA SER A 176 0.69 -28.37 -14.89
C SER A 176 0.39 -28.32 -13.39
N ALA A 177 0.82 -29.38 -12.71
CA ALA A 177 0.96 -29.40 -11.25
C ALA A 177 2.35 -28.91 -10.79
N GLY A 178 3.05 -28.15 -11.63
CA GLY A 178 4.44 -27.71 -11.44
C GLY A 178 4.64 -26.79 -10.24
N ASN A 179 5.85 -26.24 -10.10
CA ASN A 179 6.16 -25.14 -9.17
C ASN A 179 6.99 -24.14 -9.99
N SER A 180 6.27 -23.44 -10.86
CA SER A 180 6.84 -22.50 -11.82
C SER A 180 6.78 -21.10 -11.25
N SER A 181 7.75 -20.29 -11.66
CA SER A 181 7.96 -18.97 -11.07
C SER A 181 8.35 -17.93 -12.12
N VAL A 182 7.77 -16.74 -11.97
CA VAL A 182 8.19 -15.54 -12.68
C VAL A 182 8.70 -14.52 -11.66
N LEU A 183 9.92 -14.01 -11.87
CA LEU A 183 10.53 -12.98 -11.03
C LEU A 183 10.89 -11.76 -11.89
N ILE A 184 10.45 -10.58 -11.46
CA ILE A 184 10.69 -9.31 -12.16
C ILE A 184 11.19 -8.31 -11.12
N ASP A 185 12.45 -7.90 -11.20
CA ASP A 185 13.06 -6.98 -10.24
C ASP A 185 13.95 -5.91 -10.90
N GLY A 186 14.71 -5.16 -10.10
CA GLY A 186 15.54 -4.06 -10.60
C GLY A 186 14.68 -2.93 -11.15
N ASN A 187 14.98 -2.41 -12.33
CA ASN A 187 14.11 -1.48 -13.07
C ASN A 187 13.47 -2.17 -14.28
N ALA A 188 13.28 -3.49 -14.25
CA ALA A 188 12.76 -4.23 -15.39
C ALA A 188 11.35 -3.75 -15.78
N ARG A 189 11.00 -3.94 -17.06
CA ARG A 189 9.73 -3.52 -17.64
C ARG A 189 9.09 -4.70 -18.37
N LEU A 190 7.98 -5.21 -17.84
CA LEU A 190 7.18 -6.24 -18.47
C LEU A 190 5.85 -5.66 -18.96
N SER A 191 5.45 -5.95 -20.19
CA SER A 191 4.10 -5.64 -20.66
C SER A 191 3.53 -6.72 -21.54
N VAL A 192 2.26 -7.04 -21.33
CA VAL A 192 1.50 -8.03 -22.11
C VAL A 192 0.21 -7.40 -22.63
N GLY A 193 -0.16 -7.70 -23.88
CA GLY A 193 -1.33 -7.11 -24.53
C GLY A 193 -2.65 -7.64 -24.02
N SER A 194 -2.73 -8.94 -23.74
CA SER A 194 -3.93 -9.57 -23.22
C SER A 194 -3.90 -9.65 -21.70
N GLY A 195 -3.21 -10.63 -21.10
CA GLY A 195 -3.36 -10.90 -19.68
C GLY A 195 -2.21 -11.66 -19.05
N ILE A 196 -2.30 -11.79 -17.72
CA ILE A 196 -1.44 -12.69 -16.95
C ILE A 196 -2.33 -13.77 -16.35
N GLY A 197 -2.13 -15.02 -16.77
CA GLY A 197 -2.83 -16.19 -16.26
C GLY A 197 -1.91 -17.03 -15.38
N MET A 198 -2.41 -17.47 -14.22
CA MET A 198 -1.61 -18.27 -13.28
C MET A 198 -2.39 -19.46 -12.75
N SER A 199 -1.76 -20.64 -12.83
CA SER A 199 -2.19 -21.90 -12.22
C SER A 199 -3.59 -22.34 -12.61
N LYS A 200 -3.70 -23.26 -13.58
CA LYS A 200 -4.92 -24.00 -13.85
C LYS A 200 -4.72 -25.46 -13.40
N GLY A 201 -4.99 -25.68 -12.12
CA GLY A 201 -4.70 -26.92 -11.40
C GLY A 201 -3.34 -26.95 -10.68
N GLY A 202 -3.04 -28.11 -10.07
CA GLY A 202 -1.80 -28.34 -9.32
C GLY A 202 -1.94 -28.27 -7.79
N SER A 203 -0.99 -28.90 -7.08
CA SER A 203 -0.96 -28.88 -5.59
C SER A 203 -0.02 -27.84 -5.01
N GLU A 204 0.93 -27.35 -5.81
CA GLU A 204 1.94 -26.37 -5.41
C GLU A 204 1.56 -24.96 -5.90
N PHE A 205 2.10 -23.94 -5.24
CA PHE A 205 1.92 -22.56 -5.65
C PHE A 205 2.74 -22.25 -6.91
N GLN A 206 2.10 -21.58 -7.86
CA GLN A 206 2.77 -20.91 -8.98
C GLN A 206 2.97 -19.46 -8.61
N GLU A 207 4.17 -18.93 -8.84
CA GLU A 207 4.58 -17.67 -8.21
C GLU A 207 4.89 -16.57 -9.23
N LEU A 208 4.42 -15.35 -8.95
CA LEU A 208 4.80 -14.12 -9.63
C LEU A 208 5.32 -13.12 -8.59
N PHE A 209 6.59 -12.76 -8.69
CA PHE A 209 7.25 -11.79 -7.82
C PHE A 209 7.63 -10.54 -8.58
N ILE A 210 7.24 -9.38 -8.06
CA ILE A 210 7.54 -8.06 -8.61
C ILE A 210 8.20 -7.23 -7.50
N GLY A 211 9.44 -6.80 -7.71
CA GLY A 211 10.25 -6.10 -6.70
C GLY A 211 11.13 -4.99 -7.28
N GLY A 212 11.98 -4.40 -6.45
CA GLY A 212 12.82 -3.26 -6.85
C GLY A 212 11.97 -2.06 -7.29
N ASN A 213 12.24 -1.52 -8.48
CA ASN A 213 11.44 -0.51 -9.19
C ASN A 213 10.85 -1.08 -10.49
N ALA A 214 10.62 -2.39 -10.55
CA ALA A 214 10.07 -3.05 -11.72
C ALA A 214 8.63 -2.56 -12.01
N ILE A 215 8.27 -2.52 -13.29
CA ILE A 215 6.91 -2.17 -13.74
C ILE A 215 6.37 -3.30 -14.59
N VAL A 216 5.18 -3.76 -14.24
CA VAL A 216 4.45 -4.82 -14.94
C VAL A 216 3.10 -4.27 -15.37
N ASP A 217 2.81 -4.34 -16.66
CA ASP A 217 1.55 -3.88 -17.25
C ASP A 217 0.84 -5.05 -17.94
N SER A 218 -0.40 -5.30 -17.57
CA SER A 218 -1.28 -6.27 -18.25
C SER A 218 -2.44 -5.55 -18.92
N GLY A 219 -2.57 -5.72 -20.23
CA GLY A 219 -3.63 -5.12 -21.04
C GLY A 219 -3.16 -4.05 -22.01
N ASN A 220 -1.86 -3.84 -22.13
CA ASN A 220 -1.26 -3.03 -23.18
C ASN A 220 0.13 -3.59 -23.49
N SER A 221 0.33 -4.14 -24.68
CA SER A 221 1.56 -4.82 -25.12
C SER A 221 2.81 -3.95 -25.05
N MET A 222 2.66 -2.62 -25.09
CA MET A 222 3.74 -1.63 -25.02
C MET A 222 3.75 -0.84 -23.71
N GLY A 223 2.98 -1.28 -22.71
CA GLY A 223 2.89 -0.70 -21.38
C GLY A 223 1.76 0.31 -21.24
N ALA A 224 1.40 0.63 -19.99
CA ALA A 224 0.22 1.43 -19.68
C ALA A 224 0.18 2.76 -20.44
N GLY A 225 -0.88 2.98 -21.22
CA GLY A 225 -1.13 4.23 -21.95
C GLY A 225 -0.23 4.45 -23.16
N HIS A 226 0.59 3.46 -23.54
CA HIS A 226 1.45 3.59 -24.71
C HIS A 226 0.61 3.58 -26.00
N PRO A 227 0.79 4.56 -26.91
CA PRO A 227 -0.06 4.73 -28.09
C PRO A 227 0.13 3.64 -29.15
N ASP A 228 1.32 3.05 -29.22
CA ASP A 228 1.63 1.90 -30.10
C ASP A 228 1.26 0.56 -29.45
N GLY A 229 0.64 0.62 -28.27
CA GLY A 229 0.18 -0.53 -27.55
C GLY A 229 -1.07 -1.17 -28.14
N HIS A 230 -1.20 -2.47 -27.94
CA HIS A 230 -2.38 -3.25 -28.31
C HIS A 230 -2.96 -3.93 -27.07
N THR A 231 -4.29 -4.04 -27.04
CA THR A 231 -5.05 -4.55 -25.90
C THR A 231 -6.06 -5.58 -26.37
N ASP A 232 -6.20 -6.67 -25.61
CA ASP A 232 -7.38 -7.52 -25.67
C ASP A 232 -8.23 -7.32 -24.40
N GLU A 233 -7.70 -7.73 -23.24
CA GLU A 233 -8.48 -7.80 -21.99
C GLU A 233 -7.87 -7.05 -20.79
N GLY A 234 -6.57 -7.22 -20.53
CA GLY A 234 -5.84 -6.68 -19.38
C GLY A 234 -6.09 -7.39 -18.05
N TYR A 235 -6.20 -8.70 -18.04
CA TYR A 235 -6.54 -9.42 -16.81
C TYR A 235 -5.31 -9.85 -15.99
N LEU A 236 -5.53 -10.03 -14.69
CA LEU A 236 -4.79 -10.95 -13.83
C LEU A 236 -5.76 -12.05 -13.40
N THR A 237 -5.55 -13.28 -13.87
CA THR A 237 -6.35 -14.43 -13.47
C THR A 237 -5.51 -15.39 -12.65
N MET A 238 -5.98 -15.71 -11.46
CA MET A 238 -5.29 -16.54 -10.47
C MET A 238 -6.10 -17.82 -10.18
N ALA A 239 -5.37 -18.93 -10.01
CA ALA A 239 -5.85 -20.16 -9.40
C ALA A 239 -7.15 -20.69 -10.03
N ILE A 240 -7.10 -21.01 -11.32
CA ILE A 240 -8.19 -21.60 -12.11
C ILE A 240 -8.31 -23.11 -11.81
N ASP A 241 -9.52 -23.67 -11.84
CA ASP A 241 -9.77 -25.13 -11.83
C ASP A 241 -9.06 -25.92 -10.70
N GLY A 242 -9.02 -25.37 -9.48
CA GLY A 242 -8.40 -25.98 -8.31
C GLY A 242 -6.93 -25.65 -8.11
N GLY A 243 -6.37 -24.75 -8.92
CA GLY A 243 -4.96 -24.33 -8.85
C GLY A 243 -4.60 -23.55 -7.59
N LYS A 244 -3.29 -23.26 -7.46
CA LYS A 244 -2.75 -22.39 -6.40
C LYS A 244 -1.82 -21.35 -7.00
N ALA A 245 -2.14 -20.07 -6.78
CA ALA A 245 -1.36 -18.96 -7.31
C ALA A 245 -0.92 -18.01 -6.18
N ARG A 246 0.32 -17.54 -6.26
CA ARG A 246 0.89 -16.55 -5.36
C ARG A 246 1.44 -15.37 -6.14
N VAL A 247 0.97 -14.17 -5.82
CA VAL A 247 1.50 -12.91 -6.35
C VAL A 247 2.07 -12.09 -5.20
N VAL A 248 3.29 -11.58 -5.36
CA VAL A 248 3.91 -10.68 -4.40
C VAL A 248 4.42 -9.44 -5.13
N VAL A 249 3.97 -8.27 -4.68
CA VAL A 249 4.46 -6.96 -5.13
C VAL A 249 5.11 -6.26 -3.93
N GLN A 250 6.39 -5.93 -4.03
CA GLN A 250 7.16 -5.38 -2.92
C GLN A 250 8.14 -4.30 -3.38
N ASP A 251 8.84 -3.69 -2.42
CA ASP A 251 9.75 -2.56 -2.65
C ASP A 251 9.00 -1.42 -3.35
N ASN A 252 9.52 -0.85 -4.44
CA ASN A 252 8.79 0.12 -5.28
C ASN A 252 8.19 -0.53 -6.54
N GLY A 253 8.04 -1.86 -6.57
CA GLY A 253 7.47 -2.59 -7.69
C GLY A 253 6.04 -2.11 -7.97
N THR A 254 5.70 -1.94 -9.25
CA THR A 254 4.36 -1.51 -9.70
C THR A 254 3.73 -2.56 -10.60
N PHE A 255 2.49 -2.95 -10.30
CA PHE A 255 1.70 -3.85 -11.14
C PHE A 255 0.38 -3.19 -11.55
N ASN A 256 0.22 -2.93 -12.85
CA ASN A 256 -0.98 -2.34 -13.44
C ASN A 256 -1.73 -3.38 -14.27
N PHE A 257 -3.05 -3.47 -14.08
CA PHE A 257 -3.91 -4.33 -14.89
C PHE A 257 -5.35 -3.79 -14.91
N ARG A 258 -6.22 -4.34 -15.76
CA ARG A 258 -7.62 -3.90 -15.92
C ARG A 258 -8.60 -4.68 -15.04
N VAL A 259 -8.39 -5.98 -14.88
CA VAL A 259 -9.34 -6.86 -14.16
C VAL A 259 -8.62 -7.89 -13.28
N LEU A 260 -9.01 -7.99 -12.01
CA LEU A 260 -8.61 -9.10 -11.13
C LEU A 260 -9.62 -10.25 -11.18
N SER A 261 -9.17 -11.49 -11.24
CA SER A 261 -10.03 -12.67 -11.08
C SER A 261 -9.32 -13.83 -10.39
N SER A 262 -9.92 -14.38 -9.33
CA SER A 262 -9.55 -15.70 -8.77
C SER A 262 -10.68 -16.69 -8.98
N ARG A 263 -10.39 -17.92 -9.48
CA ARG A 263 -11.44 -18.85 -9.97
C ARG A 263 -11.27 -20.30 -9.51
N GLN A 264 -11.97 -20.69 -8.46
CA GLN A 264 -12.09 -22.09 -8.02
C GLN A 264 -10.76 -22.70 -7.54
N GLY A 265 -9.90 -21.93 -6.87
CA GLY A 265 -8.62 -22.40 -6.34
C GLY A 265 -8.14 -21.56 -5.15
N ILE A 266 -6.87 -21.69 -4.79
CA ILE A 266 -6.25 -20.92 -3.68
C ILE A 266 -5.39 -19.78 -4.23
N SER A 267 -5.72 -18.55 -3.86
CA SER A 267 -4.98 -17.36 -4.28
C SER A 267 -4.39 -16.61 -3.10
N GLU A 268 -3.08 -16.36 -3.13
CA GLU A 268 -2.37 -15.50 -2.18
C GLU A 268 -1.82 -14.28 -2.91
N PHE A 269 -2.31 -13.08 -2.57
CA PHE A 269 -1.83 -11.83 -3.17
C PHE A 269 -1.31 -10.91 -2.05
N THR A 270 -0.01 -10.64 -2.03
CA THR A 270 0.63 -9.77 -1.04
C THR A 270 1.19 -8.51 -1.69
N ILE A 271 0.92 -7.36 -1.09
CA ILE A 271 1.51 -6.06 -1.42
C ILE A 271 2.16 -5.50 -0.15
N LYS A 272 3.45 -5.17 -0.20
CA LYS A 272 4.23 -4.78 0.99
C LYS A 272 5.40 -3.88 0.65
N ASP A 273 6.13 -3.38 1.65
CA ASP A 273 7.41 -2.69 1.47
C ASP A 273 7.40 -1.51 0.45
N ASN A 274 6.29 -0.77 0.34
CA ASN A 274 5.98 0.31 -0.65
C ASN A 274 5.46 -0.16 -2.03
N GLY A 275 5.20 -1.46 -2.20
CA GLY A 275 4.72 -2.02 -3.46
C GLY A 275 3.38 -1.42 -3.87
N GLN A 276 3.15 -1.33 -5.18
CA GLN A 276 1.98 -0.66 -5.75
C GLN A 276 1.21 -1.55 -6.72
N VAL A 277 -0.10 -1.61 -6.53
CA VAL A 277 -1.01 -2.30 -7.44
C VAL A 277 -2.12 -1.37 -7.89
N HIS A 278 -2.36 -1.28 -9.19
CA HIS A 278 -3.39 -0.40 -9.73
C HIS A 278 -4.29 -1.14 -10.71
N ILE A 279 -5.59 -1.12 -10.45
CA ILE A 279 -6.62 -1.65 -11.34
C ILE A 279 -7.30 -0.48 -12.05
N PHE A 280 -7.09 -0.31 -13.36
CA PHE A 280 -7.67 0.80 -14.13
C PHE A 280 -7.67 0.47 -15.63
N ASP A 281 -8.19 1.36 -16.48
CA ASP A 281 -8.04 1.20 -17.93
C ASP A 281 -6.57 1.43 -18.36
N VAL A 282 -5.77 0.36 -18.36
CA VAL A 282 -4.35 0.36 -18.76
C VAL A 282 -4.14 0.80 -20.21
N PHE A 283 -5.17 0.70 -21.06
CA PHE A 283 -5.05 1.15 -22.44
C PHE A 283 -5.19 2.68 -22.55
N ALA A 284 -6.13 3.27 -21.83
CA ALA A 284 -6.36 4.72 -21.82
C ALA A 284 -5.48 5.47 -20.81
N GLY A 285 -4.99 4.79 -19.78
CA GLY A 285 -4.33 5.37 -18.63
C GLY A 285 -2.86 5.04 -18.50
N ARG A 286 -2.20 5.75 -17.59
CA ARG A 286 -0.79 5.63 -17.23
C ARG A 286 -0.65 5.19 -15.77
N GLY A 287 0.05 4.10 -15.51
CA GLY A 287 0.24 3.56 -14.15
C GLY A 287 1.33 4.29 -13.37
N ASN A 288 2.55 4.29 -13.92
CA ASN A 288 3.72 5.08 -13.56
C ASN A 288 4.64 5.06 -14.79
N VAL A 289 4.78 6.17 -15.52
CA VAL A 289 5.66 6.24 -16.69
C VAL A 289 6.89 7.04 -16.31
N ASP A 290 8.08 6.58 -16.69
CA ASP A 290 9.32 7.31 -16.47
C ASP A 290 9.24 8.70 -17.14
N GLY A 291 9.27 9.78 -16.35
CA GLY A 291 9.39 11.16 -16.85
C GLY A 291 8.14 12.04 -16.70
N GLU A 292 8.05 12.70 -15.55
CA GLU A 292 7.39 13.99 -15.25
C GLU A 292 5.86 14.15 -15.35
N GLU A 293 5.10 13.24 -15.96
CA GLU A 293 3.64 13.33 -15.91
C GLU A 293 3.04 12.43 -14.83
N GLU A 294 2.20 13.02 -13.98
CA GLU A 294 1.44 12.30 -12.95
C GLU A 294 0.66 11.14 -13.58
N PRO A 295 0.63 9.96 -12.91
CA PRO A 295 -0.22 8.86 -13.29
C PRO A 295 -1.66 9.30 -13.56
N ASP A 296 -2.24 8.82 -14.66
CA ASP A 296 -3.66 8.98 -14.96
C ASP A 296 -4.28 7.60 -15.00
N ARG A 297 -5.14 7.30 -14.04
CA ARG A 297 -5.73 5.96 -13.89
C ARG A 297 -7.23 6.07 -14.13
N PRO A 298 -7.69 6.28 -15.37
CA PRO A 298 -9.11 6.42 -15.68
C PRO A 298 -9.86 5.12 -15.43
N ALA A 299 -11.16 5.26 -15.16
CA ALA A 299 -12.03 4.12 -14.91
C ALA A 299 -12.12 3.21 -16.13
N GLU A 300 -11.96 1.91 -15.93
CA GLU A 300 -12.36 0.89 -16.92
C GLU A 300 -13.89 0.91 -17.07
N VAL A 301 -14.41 1.37 -18.21
CA VAL A 301 -15.86 1.63 -18.40
C VAL A 301 -16.63 0.43 -18.94
N SER A 302 -15.96 -0.63 -19.40
CA SER A 302 -16.59 -1.72 -20.15
C SER A 302 -15.91 -3.05 -19.88
N GLY A 303 -16.21 -3.65 -18.72
CA GLY A 303 -15.55 -4.88 -18.34
C GLY A 303 -16.26 -5.67 -17.27
N PHE A 304 -15.72 -6.85 -17.02
CA PHE A 304 -16.10 -7.69 -15.90
C PHE A 304 -15.78 -7.00 -14.58
N ARG A 305 -16.55 -7.33 -13.53
CA ARG A 305 -16.21 -6.89 -12.18
C ARG A 305 -14.90 -7.56 -11.77
N SER A 306 -13.97 -6.78 -11.21
CA SER A 306 -12.79 -7.35 -10.54
C SER A 306 -13.25 -8.13 -9.31
N SER A 307 -12.79 -9.37 -9.16
CA SER A 307 -13.13 -10.20 -8.00
C SER A 307 -11.92 -10.95 -7.48
N LEU A 308 -11.63 -10.76 -6.20
CA LEU A 308 -10.58 -11.50 -5.50
C LEU A 308 -10.98 -12.96 -5.29
N SER A 309 -12.27 -13.30 -5.33
CA SER A 309 -12.75 -14.68 -5.26
C SER A 309 -14.09 -14.80 -5.96
N SER A 310 -14.14 -15.66 -6.98
CA SER A 310 -15.34 -16.02 -7.73
C SER A 310 -15.40 -17.54 -7.90
N GLY A 311 -16.58 -18.13 -7.74
CA GLY A 311 -16.77 -19.59 -7.69
C GLY A 311 -16.83 -20.14 -6.26
N ALA A 312 -17.53 -21.26 -6.08
CA ALA A 312 -17.86 -21.82 -4.77
C ALA A 312 -16.64 -22.37 -4.01
N ASP A 313 -15.69 -22.96 -4.74
CA ASP A 313 -14.51 -23.64 -4.19
C ASP A 313 -13.26 -22.74 -4.15
N THR A 314 -13.44 -21.43 -4.17
CA THR A 314 -12.33 -20.45 -4.18
C THR A 314 -11.96 -20.02 -2.77
N GLU A 315 -10.67 -19.95 -2.47
CA GLU A 315 -10.13 -19.39 -1.23
C GLU A 315 -9.05 -18.35 -1.56
N SER A 316 -9.27 -17.10 -1.19
CA SER A 316 -8.32 -16.02 -1.52
C SER A 316 -7.94 -15.16 -0.32
N ILE A 317 -6.67 -14.77 -0.27
CA ILE A 317 -6.16 -13.78 0.68
C ILE A 317 -5.48 -12.66 -0.11
N LEU A 318 -5.87 -11.42 0.17
CA LEU A 318 -5.19 -10.20 -0.28
C LEU A 318 -4.66 -9.46 0.96
N LEU A 319 -3.35 -9.31 1.07
CA LEU A 319 -2.68 -8.65 2.18
C LEU A 319 -1.97 -7.39 1.71
N LEU A 320 -2.32 -6.25 2.32
CA LEU A 320 -1.62 -4.98 2.19
C LEU A 320 -0.99 -4.63 3.55
N GLN A 321 0.30 -4.33 3.56
CA GLN A 321 1.06 -4.02 4.78
C GLN A 321 2.17 -3.00 4.53
N ASP A 322 2.85 -2.58 5.61
CA ASP A 322 3.89 -1.55 5.59
C ASP A 322 3.36 -0.25 4.97
N ASN A 323 3.91 0.23 3.86
CA ASN A 323 3.40 1.40 3.11
C ASN A 323 2.82 1.00 1.73
N ALA A 324 2.33 -0.23 1.59
CA ALA A 324 1.75 -0.71 0.34
C ALA A 324 0.58 0.17 -0.14
N ILE A 325 0.42 0.27 -1.46
CA ILE A 325 -0.66 1.03 -2.08
C ILE A 325 -1.41 0.13 -3.05
N MET A 326 -2.73 0.07 -2.92
CA MET A 326 -3.61 -0.48 -3.95
C MET A 326 -4.69 0.52 -4.32
N THR A 327 -4.81 0.82 -5.62
CA THR A 327 -5.90 1.65 -6.15
C THR A 327 -6.76 0.84 -7.13
N VAL A 328 -8.08 0.93 -7.00
CA VAL A 328 -9.04 0.29 -7.90
C VAL A 328 -9.94 1.37 -8.51
N ASN A 329 -9.73 1.64 -9.78
CA ASN A 329 -10.57 2.47 -10.62
C ASN A 329 -11.14 1.64 -11.77
N ALA A 330 -12.08 0.75 -11.44
CA ALA A 330 -12.79 -0.09 -12.41
C ALA A 330 -14.28 0.24 -12.32
N GLY A 331 -14.97 0.38 -13.45
CA GLY A 331 -16.38 0.82 -13.48
C GLY A 331 -17.33 -0.06 -12.66
N ASN A 332 -16.93 -1.30 -12.40
CA ASN A 332 -17.64 -2.25 -11.55
C ASN A 332 -16.95 -2.50 -10.19
N GLY A 333 -16.06 -1.62 -9.76
CA GLY A 333 -15.34 -1.71 -8.50
C GLY A 333 -14.61 -3.04 -8.32
N ILE A 334 -14.58 -3.52 -7.06
CA ILE A 334 -14.01 -4.82 -6.70
C ILE A 334 -14.90 -5.59 -5.73
N GLY A 335 -15.03 -6.89 -5.98
CA GLY A 335 -15.66 -7.86 -5.08
C GLY A 335 -14.64 -8.63 -4.23
N ILE A 336 -14.85 -8.66 -2.92
CA ILE A 336 -14.19 -9.58 -2.00
C ILE A 336 -15.19 -10.67 -1.65
N SER A 337 -15.01 -11.84 -2.26
CA SER A 337 -16.03 -12.89 -2.34
C SER A 337 -17.28 -12.38 -3.06
N GLY A 338 -17.20 -12.32 -4.39
CA GLY A 338 -18.27 -11.79 -5.23
C GLY A 338 -18.18 -12.30 -6.66
N PRO A 339 -19.29 -12.22 -7.41
CA PRO A 339 -19.31 -12.70 -8.78
C PRO A 339 -18.39 -11.83 -9.65
N ARG A 340 -17.65 -12.46 -10.57
CA ARG A 340 -16.98 -11.75 -11.68
C ARG A 340 -18.01 -11.22 -12.68
N GLY A 341 -19.08 -11.99 -12.88
CA GLY A 341 -20.27 -11.63 -13.65
C GLY A 341 -21.44 -12.58 -13.37
N GLY A 342 -22.65 -12.24 -13.83
CA GLY A 342 -23.81 -13.14 -13.76
C GLY A 342 -24.18 -13.62 -12.35
N ALA A 343 -24.54 -14.90 -12.24
CA ALA A 343 -25.05 -15.55 -11.03
C ALA A 343 -24.01 -16.44 -10.34
N ASP A 344 -22.73 -16.04 -10.36
CA ASP A 344 -21.65 -16.83 -9.78
C ASP A 344 -21.63 -16.78 -8.24
N ALA A 345 -21.20 -17.89 -7.63
CA ALA A 345 -20.85 -17.96 -6.22
C ALA A 345 -19.64 -17.05 -5.90
N GLY A 346 -19.49 -16.63 -4.64
CA GLY A 346 -18.39 -15.76 -4.23
C GLY A 346 -17.16 -16.47 -3.64
N GLY A 347 -17.28 -17.73 -3.22
CA GLY A 347 -16.20 -18.43 -2.49
C GLY A 347 -15.79 -17.70 -1.21
N SER A 348 -14.62 -17.99 -0.67
CA SER A 348 -14.10 -17.35 0.55
C SER A 348 -12.96 -16.38 0.21
N ALA A 349 -13.05 -15.13 0.66
CA ALA A 349 -11.98 -14.16 0.50
C ALA A 349 -11.77 -13.28 1.74
N ILE A 350 -10.50 -12.99 2.03
CA ILE A 350 -10.08 -12.06 3.07
C ILE A 350 -9.19 -11.00 2.46
N LEU A 351 -9.57 -9.74 2.61
CA LEU A 351 -8.73 -8.57 2.38
C LEU A 351 -8.25 -8.04 3.74
N ILE A 352 -6.93 -7.93 3.93
CA ILE A 352 -6.30 -7.43 5.15
C ILE A 352 -5.53 -6.15 4.80
N VAL A 353 -5.83 -5.06 5.50
CA VAL A 353 -5.09 -3.79 5.42
C VAL A 353 -4.53 -3.46 6.80
N ARG A 354 -3.20 -3.29 6.90
CA ARG A 354 -2.51 -3.05 8.17
C ARG A 354 -1.33 -2.09 8.02
N ASP A 355 -0.72 -1.75 9.15
CA ASP A 355 0.39 -0.81 9.25
C ASP A 355 0.00 0.53 8.62
N SER A 356 0.80 1.09 7.71
CA SER A 356 0.51 2.35 6.99
C SER A 356 -0.02 2.12 5.57
N ALA A 357 -0.51 0.92 5.26
CA ALA A 357 -0.92 0.57 3.92
C ALA A 357 -2.23 1.27 3.54
N THR A 358 -2.38 1.56 2.24
CA THR A 358 -3.53 2.25 1.66
C THR A 358 -4.27 1.37 0.66
N PHE A 359 -5.55 1.15 0.91
CA PHE A 359 -6.48 0.54 -0.04
C PHE A 359 -7.52 1.57 -0.48
N ARG A 360 -7.55 1.88 -1.77
CA ARG A 360 -8.46 2.87 -2.35
C ARG A 360 -9.27 2.26 -3.48
N VAL A 361 -10.59 2.38 -3.42
CA VAL A 361 -11.50 2.04 -4.51
C VAL A 361 -12.23 3.32 -4.92
N GLU A 362 -12.19 3.71 -6.19
CA GLU A 362 -12.89 4.91 -6.67
C GLU A 362 -14.41 4.66 -6.80
N GLN A 363 -14.80 3.44 -7.17
CA GLN A 363 -16.19 3.03 -7.31
C GLN A 363 -16.67 2.33 -6.03
N TYR A 364 -17.39 1.22 -6.17
CA TYR A 364 -17.98 0.48 -5.07
C TYR A 364 -17.10 -0.69 -4.61
N LEU A 365 -17.21 -1.01 -3.32
CA LEU A 365 -16.63 -2.21 -2.72
C LEU A 365 -17.76 -3.17 -2.36
N ALA A 366 -17.69 -4.40 -2.87
CA ALA A 366 -18.67 -5.44 -2.60
C ALA A 366 -18.06 -6.55 -1.73
N LEU A 367 -18.65 -6.85 -0.57
CA LEU A 367 -18.20 -7.90 0.34
C LEU A 367 -19.25 -9.01 0.42
N GLY A 368 -18.89 -10.25 0.10
CA GLY A 368 -19.77 -11.41 0.27
C GLY A 368 -21.06 -11.35 -0.57
N THR A 369 -20.94 -10.98 -1.85
CA THR A 369 -22.06 -10.68 -2.76
C THR A 369 -22.35 -11.77 -3.79
N GLY A 370 -21.75 -12.96 -3.64
CA GLY A 370 -22.06 -14.14 -4.44
C GLY A 370 -23.47 -14.67 -4.25
N THR A 371 -23.97 -15.41 -5.25
CA THR A 371 -25.33 -15.98 -5.28
C THR A 371 -25.50 -17.27 -4.48
N GLN A 372 -24.43 -17.83 -3.89
CA GLN A 372 -24.47 -19.05 -3.09
C GLN A 372 -24.09 -18.74 -1.65
N SER A 373 -25.07 -18.75 -0.76
CA SER A 373 -24.95 -18.20 0.59
C SER A 373 -23.93 -18.94 1.47
N GLU A 374 -23.80 -20.25 1.25
CA GLU A 374 -23.07 -21.21 2.05
C GLU A 374 -21.58 -21.22 1.74
N THR A 375 -21.21 -20.84 0.51
CA THR A 375 -19.82 -20.71 0.09
C THR A 375 -19.35 -19.28 0.00
N THR A 376 -20.26 -18.30 -0.08
CA THR A 376 -19.90 -16.88 -0.19
C THR A 376 -19.54 -16.31 1.19
N ASN A 377 -18.26 -16.01 1.39
CA ASN A 377 -17.72 -15.42 2.61
C ASN A 377 -16.65 -14.36 2.32
N GLY A 378 -17.01 -13.08 2.37
CA GLY A 378 -16.10 -11.95 2.19
C GLY A 378 -15.75 -11.30 3.52
N THR A 379 -14.46 -11.06 3.78
CA THR A 379 -13.99 -10.33 4.96
C THR A 379 -13.09 -9.18 4.55
N LEU A 380 -13.34 -7.99 5.10
CA LEU A 380 -12.41 -6.87 5.14
C LEU A 380 -11.88 -6.72 6.57
N GLU A 381 -10.59 -6.93 6.78
CA GLU A 381 -9.88 -6.72 8.04
C GLU A 381 -9.06 -5.43 7.99
N ILE A 382 -9.31 -4.53 8.94
CA ILE A 382 -8.53 -3.29 9.13
C ILE A 382 -7.82 -3.39 10.47
N ARG A 383 -6.48 -3.34 10.46
CA ARG A 383 -5.65 -3.54 11.66
C ARG A 383 -4.80 -2.33 11.99
N GLY A 384 -4.99 -1.82 13.21
CA GLY A 384 -4.27 -0.68 13.76
C GLY A 384 -4.74 0.67 13.24
N SER A 385 -4.07 1.74 13.70
CA SER A 385 -4.51 3.13 13.50
C SER A 385 -4.09 3.76 12.17
N ASN A 386 -3.07 3.21 11.51
CA ASN A 386 -2.44 3.85 10.36
C ASN A 386 -2.92 3.28 9.02
N ALA A 387 -3.72 2.21 9.04
CA ALA A 387 -4.30 1.62 7.84
C ALA A 387 -5.34 2.59 7.25
N SER A 388 -5.23 2.87 5.95
CA SER A 388 -6.15 3.76 5.23
C SER A 388 -6.99 2.97 4.24
N VAL A 389 -8.32 3.07 4.36
CA VAL A 389 -9.26 2.34 3.51
C VAL A 389 -10.34 3.30 3.02
N PHE A 390 -10.41 3.49 1.70
CA PHE A 390 -11.34 4.44 1.07
C PHE A 390 -12.16 3.76 -0.04
N VAL A 391 -13.46 4.04 -0.07
CA VAL A 391 -14.41 3.63 -1.11
C VAL A 391 -15.12 4.88 -1.62
N GLY A 392 -14.92 5.26 -2.87
CA GLY A 392 -15.44 6.50 -3.43
C GLY A 392 -16.96 6.50 -3.61
N GLU A 393 -17.55 5.34 -3.93
CA GLU A 393 -19.00 5.17 -4.03
C GLU A 393 -19.53 4.31 -2.88
N ASN A 394 -20.26 3.23 -3.17
CA ASN A 394 -20.99 2.45 -2.18
C ASN A 394 -20.14 1.34 -1.58
N LEU A 395 -20.31 1.09 -0.29
CA LEU A 395 -19.94 -0.17 0.35
C LEU A 395 -21.17 -1.07 0.38
N ASN A 396 -21.09 -2.26 -0.20
CA ASN A 396 -22.18 -3.24 -0.25
C ASN A 396 -21.79 -4.51 0.50
N MET A 397 -22.34 -4.71 1.69
CA MET A 397 -22.10 -5.90 2.52
C MET A 397 -23.25 -6.90 2.35
N ALA A 398 -22.99 -7.99 1.62
CA ALA A 398 -23.93 -9.06 1.28
C ALA A 398 -25.22 -8.61 0.59
N VAL A 399 -25.14 -7.49 -0.13
CA VAL A 399 -26.14 -6.96 -1.08
C VAL A 399 -25.43 -6.64 -2.39
N ASP A 400 -26.15 -6.65 -3.51
CA ASP A 400 -25.61 -6.23 -4.80
C ASP A 400 -25.50 -4.69 -4.92
N THR A 401 -25.13 -4.21 -6.11
CA THR A 401 -24.94 -2.77 -6.37
C THR A 401 -26.23 -1.97 -6.34
N ASP A 402 -27.36 -2.63 -6.60
CA ASP A 402 -28.68 -2.00 -6.59
C ASP A 402 -29.25 -1.99 -5.16
N GLY A 403 -28.55 -2.61 -4.21
CA GLY A 403 -28.92 -2.73 -2.80
C GLY A 403 -29.81 -3.93 -2.50
N GLU A 404 -30.10 -4.76 -3.50
CA GLU A 404 -30.91 -5.97 -3.34
C GLU A 404 -30.04 -7.12 -2.82
N ILE A 405 -30.64 -8.06 -2.10
CA ILE A 405 -29.93 -9.29 -1.73
C ILE A 405 -29.74 -10.12 -3.02
N PRO A 406 -28.51 -10.58 -3.34
CA PRO A 406 -28.27 -11.42 -4.50
C PRO A 406 -29.25 -12.61 -4.51
N THR A 407 -29.67 -13.05 -5.69
CA THR A 407 -30.54 -14.23 -5.80
C THR A 407 -29.81 -15.44 -5.25
N THR A 408 -30.25 -15.94 -4.09
CA THR A 408 -29.57 -17.03 -3.40
C THR A 408 -30.16 -18.39 -3.73
N ASP A 409 -29.32 -19.41 -3.76
CA ASP A 409 -29.73 -20.81 -3.92
C ASP A 409 -30.44 -21.36 -2.67
N THR A 410 -30.17 -20.76 -1.51
CA THR A 410 -30.87 -21.02 -0.27
C THR A 410 -31.91 -19.95 0.02
N THR A 411 -33.00 -20.34 0.68
CA THR A 411 -34.02 -19.43 1.19
C THR A 411 -34.37 -19.79 2.62
N HIS A 412 -34.80 -18.81 3.40
CA HIS A 412 -35.43 -19.05 4.69
C HIS A 412 -36.77 -19.80 4.50
N GLU A 413 -37.34 -20.33 5.60
CA GLU A 413 -38.62 -21.05 5.57
C GLU A 413 -39.78 -20.21 5.00
N ASP A 414 -39.66 -18.88 5.05
CA ASP A 414 -40.63 -17.92 4.50
C ASP A 414 -40.40 -17.58 3.01
N GLY A 415 -39.37 -18.17 2.38
CA GLY A 415 -39.02 -17.98 0.98
C GLY A 415 -38.13 -16.76 0.70
N SER A 416 -37.70 -16.00 1.71
CA SER A 416 -36.74 -14.90 1.54
C SER A 416 -35.32 -15.43 1.30
N PRO A 417 -34.48 -14.73 0.50
CA PRO A 417 -33.11 -15.15 0.21
C PRO A 417 -32.22 -15.09 1.47
N VAL A 418 -31.28 -16.03 1.60
CA VAL A 418 -30.26 -16.00 2.66
C VAL A 418 -29.02 -15.32 2.09
N PRO A 419 -28.63 -14.12 2.55
CA PRO A 419 -27.49 -13.42 1.99
C PRO A 419 -26.18 -14.17 2.28
N GLY A 420 -25.16 -13.96 1.44
CA GLY A 420 -23.80 -14.40 1.72
C GLY A 420 -23.24 -13.82 3.02
N LYS A 421 -22.10 -14.34 3.48
CA LYS A 421 -21.41 -13.82 4.66
C LYS A 421 -20.52 -12.65 4.25
N SER A 422 -20.71 -11.51 4.90
CA SER A 422 -19.86 -10.32 4.73
C SER A 422 -19.44 -9.81 6.10
N THR A 423 -18.14 -9.72 6.33
CA THR A 423 -17.56 -9.36 7.63
C THR A 423 -16.70 -8.12 7.52
N LEU A 424 -16.97 -7.12 8.35
CA LEU A 424 -16.00 -6.08 8.69
C LEU A 424 -15.31 -6.50 9.97
N LYS A 425 -13.99 -6.67 9.94
CA LYS A 425 -13.18 -7.06 11.10
C LYS A 425 -12.28 -5.90 11.52
N ALA A 426 -12.51 -5.36 12.70
CA ALA A 426 -11.67 -4.34 13.31
C ALA A 426 -10.67 -4.98 14.28
N VAL A 427 -9.37 -4.81 14.02
CA VAL A 427 -8.30 -5.26 14.93
C VAL A 427 -7.69 -4.03 15.60
N ILE A 428 -7.99 -3.87 16.89
CA ILE A 428 -7.59 -2.70 17.68
C ILE A 428 -6.22 -2.98 18.32
N THR A 429 -5.23 -2.13 18.00
CA THR A 429 -3.85 -2.23 18.49
C THR A 429 -3.43 -1.04 19.36
N SER A 430 -4.21 0.04 19.40
CA SER A 430 -3.94 1.27 20.14
C SER A 430 -5.25 1.98 20.52
N ASP A 431 -5.14 3.19 21.07
CA ASP A 431 -6.28 4.07 21.43
C ASP A 431 -6.97 4.73 20.22
N SER A 432 -6.58 4.31 19.01
CA SER A 432 -7.20 4.69 17.73
C SER A 432 -7.20 3.50 16.77
N HIS A 433 -7.98 3.62 15.69
CA HIS A 433 -8.16 2.57 14.68
C HIS A 433 -8.37 3.22 13.32
N GLY A 434 -7.89 2.57 12.26
CA GLY A 434 -8.07 3.02 10.89
C GLY A 434 -9.55 2.99 10.49
N THR A 435 -10.04 4.08 9.91
CA THR A 435 -11.44 4.21 9.53
C THR A 435 -11.65 3.76 8.08
N LEU A 436 -12.73 3.01 7.84
CA LEU A 436 -13.25 2.79 6.49
C LEU A 436 -14.05 4.01 6.03
N GLU A 437 -13.48 4.78 5.11
CA GLU A 437 -14.13 5.94 4.51
C GLU A 437 -14.96 5.52 3.30
N VAL A 438 -16.24 5.91 3.26
CA VAL A 438 -17.18 5.59 2.17
C VAL A 438 -17.81 6.88 1.66
N GLY A 439 -17.53 7.27 0.42
CA GLY A 439 -18.07 8.50 -0.19
C GLY A 439 -19.57 8.42 -0.47
N GLY A 440 -20.09 7.23 -0.77
CA GLY A 440 -21.51 6.97 -1.04
C GLY A 440 -22.26 6.36 0.15
N ILE A 441 -23.09 5.36 -0.13
CA ILE A 441 -23.92 4.65 0.85
C ILE A 441 -23.15 3.43 1.37
N ALA A 442 -23.03 3.31 2.68
CA ALA A 442 -22.56 2.10 3.36
C ALA A 442 -23.74 1.21 3.75
N ARG A 443 -24.03 0.20 2.92
CA ARG A 443 -25.08 -0.80 3.15
C ARG A 443 -24.54 -1.93 4.01
N ILE A 444 -24.79 -1.85 5.31
CA ILE A 444 -24.23 -2.77 6.31
C ILE A 444 -25.26 -3.68 6.97
N ALA A 445 -26.55 -3.50 6.63
CA ALA A 445 -27.68 -4.20 7.25
C ALA A 445 -27.59 -5.74 7.25
N GLN A 446 -26.85 -6.33 6.31
CA GLN A 446 -26.63 -7.78 6.21
C GLN A 446 -25.25 -8.24 6.69
N GLY A 447 -24.39 -7.28 7.05
CA GLY A 447 -23.02 -7.52 7.47
C GLY A 447 -22.87 -8.03 8.90
N ILE A 448 -21.68 -8.53 9.17
CA ILE A 448 -21.21 -8.95 10.50
C ILE A 448 -20.08 -8.00 10.91
N LEU A 449 -20.16 -7.45 12.11
CA LEU A 449 -19.03 -6.76 12.72
C LEU A 449 -18.28 -7.72 13.64
N LYS A 450 -16.98 -7.91 13.41
CA LYS A 450 -16.09 -8.64 14.31
C LYS A 450 -15.03 -7.73 14.88
N VAL A 451 -14.74 -7.85 16.17
CA VAL A 451 -13.67 -7.10 16.83
C VAL A 451 -12.65 -8.04 17.45
N ASN A 452 -11.38 -7.70 17.30
CA ASN A 452 -10.24 -8.38 17.93
C ASN A 452 -9.34 -7.34 18.62
N LEU A 453 -8.79 -7.70 19.78
CA LEU A 453 -7.78 -6.91 20.48
C LEU A 453 -6.41 -7.55 20.28
N ASP A 454 -5.47 -6.80 19.71
CA ASP A 454 -4.11 -7.28 19.48
C ASP A 454 -3.12 -6.43 20.29
N GLY A 455 -2.72 -6.96 21.45
CA GLY A 455 -1.81 -6.29 22.38
C GLY A 455 -2.37 -5.03 23.06
N TYR A 456 -3.62 -4.67 22.80
CA TYR A 456 -4.27 -3.48 23.35
C TYR A 456 -5.26 -3.82 24.48
N THR A 457 -5.24 -3.01 25.55
CA THR A 457 -6.17 -3.12 26.68
C THR A 457 -7.07 -1.87 26.72
N PRO A 458 -8.33 -1.99 26.27
CA PRO A 458 -9.20 -0.83 26.17
C PRO A 458 -9.68 -0.29 27.51
N LYS A 459 -10.06 0.99 27.54
CA LYS A 459 -10.55 1.70 28.73
C LYS A 459 -11.94 2.26 28.52
N GLY A 460 -12.68 2.39 29.62
CA GLY A 460 -13.95 3.09 29.65
C GLY A 460 -13.85 4.51 29.09
N GLY A 461 -14.78 4.87 28.21
CA GLY A 461 -14.85 6.18 27.55
C GLY A 461 -14.08 6.27 26.23
N GLU A 462 -13.33 5.23 25.83
CA GLU A 462 -12.71 5.16 24.51
C GLU A 462 -13.75 4.90 23.42
N SER A 463 -13.46 5.39 22.21
CA SER A 463 -14.34 5.30 21.04
C SER A 463 -13.50 5.17 19.78
N PHE A 464 -13.90 4.26 18.89
CA PHE A 464 -13.26 3.99 17.61
C PHE A 464 -14.25 4.23 16.47
N THR A 465 -13.93 5.11 15.54
CA THR A 465 -14.71 5.27 14.31
C THR A 465 -14.35 4.16 13.34
N LEU A 466 -15.29 3.23 13.11
CA LEU A 466 -15.07 2.07 12.25
C LEU A 466 -15.40 2.38 10.79
N ILE A 467 -16.52 3.06 10.57
CA ILE A 467 -16.98 3.50 9.24
C ILE A 467 -17.32 4.98 9.32
N GLN A 468 -16.82 5.75 8.36
CA GLN A 468 -17.28 7.10 8.06
C GLN A 468 -17.84 7.09 6.64
N GLY A 469 -19.16 7.08 6.50
CA GLY A 469 -19.87 7.05 5.23
C GLY A 469 -20.50 8.38 4.84
N GLY A 470 -20.93 8.51 3.59
CA GLY A 470 -21.88 9.55 3.17
C GLY A 470 -23.27 9.29 3.73
N THR A 471 -23.69 8.02 3.78
CA THR A 471 -24.90 7.56 4.48
C THR A 471 -24.72 6.13 4.98
N ILE A 472 -25.17 5.83 6.20
CA ILE A 472 -25.22 4.48 6.77
C ILE A 472 -26.63 3.90 6.58
N GLU A 473 -26.72 2.76 5.89
CA GLU A 473 -27.99 2.05 5.66
C GLU A 473 -28.05 0.77 6.51
N GLY A 474 -28.82 0.87 7.60
CA GLY A 474 -29.08 -0.21 8.56
C GLY A 474 -28.01 -0.38 9.63
N GLU A 475 -28.27 -1.29 10.56
CA GLU A 475 -27.33 -1.72 11.61
C GLU A 475 -26.72 -3.06 11.24
N PHE A 476 -25.54 -3.39 11.76
CA PHE A 476 -24.98 -4.74 11.54
C PHE A 476 -25.94 -5.82 12.03
N ARG A 477 -26.18 -6.83 11.20
CA ARG A 477 -27.07 -7.95 11.52
C ARG A 477 -26.56 -8.76 12.72
N GLU A 478 -25.25 -8.91 12.81
CA GLU A 478 -24.58 -9.67 13.86
C GLU A 478 -23.29 -8.98 14.30
N THR A 479 -22.92 -9.19 15.58
CA THR A 479 -21.68 -8.69 16.17
C THR A 479 -20.97 -9.84 16.88
N ASP A 480 -19.65 -9.93 16.71
CA ASP A 480 -18.78 -10.92 17.36
C ASP A 480 -17.64 -10.23 18.11
N PHE A 481 -17.72 -10.24 19.44
CA PHE A 481 -16.71 -9.71 20.36
C PHE A 481 -15.95 -10.82 21.10
N SER A 482 -16.06 -12.08 20.68
CA SER A 482 -15.47 -13.22 21.39
C SER A 482 -13.93 -13.14 21.46
N GLU A 483 -13.29 -12.52 20.46
CA GLU A 483 -11.85 -12.25 20.41
C GLU A 483 -11.46 -10.87 20.99
N ALA A 484 -12.42 -10.12 21.52
CA ALA A 484 -12.23 -8.78 22.09
C ALA A 484 -12.83 -8.71 23.50
N THR A 485 -12.40 -9.61 24.38
CA THR A 485 -12.88 -9.65 25.77
C THR A 485 -12.39 -8.42 26.53
N LEU A 486 -13.34 -7.67 27.11
CA LEU A 486 -13.05 -6.50 27.94
C LEU A 486 -12.86 -6.89 29.42
N ALA A 487 -12.17 -6.02 30.16
CA ALA A 487 -12.05 -6.14 31.62
C ALA A 487 -13.42 -6.04 32.31
N GLU A 488 -13.53 -6.62 33.52
CA GLU A 488 -14.76 -6.55 34.31
C GLU A 488 -15.19 -5.10 34.57
N GLY A 489 -16.48 -4.84 34.37
CA GLY A 489 -17.09 -3.51 34.48
C GLY A 489 -17.13 -2.73 33.17
N LEU A 490 -16.47 -3.21 32.11
CA LEU A 490 -16.52 -2.62 30.78
C LEU A 490 -17.46 -3.39 29.84
N SER A 491 -18.02 -2.70 28.85
CA SER A 491 -18.84 -3.30 27.79
C SER A 491 -18.69 -2.57 26.46
N TRP A 492 -18.81 -3.30 25.36
CA TRP A 492 -18.90 -2.72 24.02
C TRP A 492 -20.30 -2.13 23.79
N GLU A 493 -20.35 -0.97 23.15
CA GLU A 493 -21.56 -0.37 22.59
C GLU A 493 -21.27 0.07 21.15
N ILE A 494 -22.20 -0.16 20.24
CA ILE A 494 -22.10 0.35 18.87
C ILE A 494 -23.09 1.51 18.76
N ASP A 495 -22.59 2.66 18.32
CA ASP A 495 -23.38 3.84 18.02
C ASP A 495 -23.47 4.01 16.50
N TYR A 496 -24.70 4.12 16.00
CA TYR A 496 -25.01 4.30 14.59
C TYR A 496 -25.60 5.70 14.40
N SER A 497 -24.92 6.53 13.62
CA SER A 497 -25.45 7.81 13.13
C SER A 497 -25.80 7.72 11.64
N GLU A 498 -26.30 8.83 11.08
CA GLU A 498 -26.61 8.92 9.64
C GLU A 498 -25.39 8.66 8.75
N ASP A 499 -24.19 8.96 9.23
CA ASP A 499 -22.94 8.98 8.47
C ASP A 499 -21.80 8.21 9.13
N THR A 500 -21.98 7.67 10.33
CA THR A 500 -20.86 7.11 11.11
C THR A 500 -21.29 5.85 11.87
N VAL A 501 -20.38 4.89 11.94
CA VAL A 501 -20.47 3.75 12.88
C VAL A 501 -19.31 3.82 13.86
N LYS A 502 -19.62 3.94 15.15
CA LYS A 502 -18.62 4.01 16.22
C LYS A 502 -18.73 2.82 17.16
N LEU A 503 -17.59 2.31 17.57
CA LEU A 503 -17.46 1.33 18.64
C LEU A 503 -17.00 2.05 19.91
N ASN A 504 -17.88 2.12 20.89
CA ASN A 504 -17.65 2.75 22.18
C ASN A 504 -17.37 1.70 23.25
N ILE A 505 -16.58 2.09 24.25
CA ILE A 505 -16.38 1.30 25.46
C ILE A 505 -17.06 2.02 26.62
N LEU A 506 -18.12 1.39 27.12
CA LEU A 506 -18.86 1.90 28.26
C LEU A 506 -18.33 1.33 29.57
N GLY A 507 -18.74 1.99 30.65
CA GLY A 507 -18.42 1.59 32.02
C GLY A 507 -17.08 2.13 32.50
N GLU A 508 -16.76 1.77 33.73
CA GLU A 508 -15.44 1.98 34.30
C GLU A 508 -14.97 0.62 34.77
N THR A 509 -13.67 0.33 34.63
CA THR A 509 -13.11 -0.87 35.26
C THR A 509 -13.43 -0.79 36.74
N THR A 510 -14.19 -1.74 37.27
CA THR A 510 -14.44 -1.81 38.71
C THR A 510 -13.13 -2.23 39.35
N GLY A 511 -12.28 -1.24 39.62
CA GLY A 511 -11.01 -1.42 40.30
C GLY A 511 -11.27 -1.96 41.70
N GLY A 512 -11.41 -3.28 41.80
CA GLY A 512 -10.85 -3.97 42.95
C GLY A 512 -9.39 -3.52 43.08
N PRO A 513 -8.88 -3.31 44.30
CA PRO A 513 -7.51 -2.88 44.49
C PRO A 513 -6.58 -3.78 43.68
N THR A 514 -5.79 -3.20 42.77
CA THR A 514 -4.77 -3.91 42.02
C THR A 514 -3.94 -4.74 43.00
N GLU A 515 -3.97 -6.07 42.86
CA GLU A 515 -3.24 -6.94 43.75
C GLU A 515 -1.76 -6.85 43.40
N LEU A 516 -1.04 -6.06 44.19
CA LEU A 516 0.41 -5.94 44.12
C LEU A 516 1.02 -7.05 44.99
N ALA A 517 1.64 -8.02 44.34
CA ALA A 517 2.40 -9.08 44.99
C ALA A 517 3.89 -8.75 44.97
N ILE A 518 4.53 -8.87 46.13
CA ILE A 518 5.97 -8.69 46.30
C ILE A 518 6.55 -10.02 46.78
N THR A 519 7.46 -10.59 45.99
CA THR A 519 8.26 -11.76 46.35
C THR A 519 9.72 -11.36 46.49
N SER A 520 10.48 -12.10 47.29
CA SER A 520 11.92 -11.85 47.46
C SER A 520 12.71 -13.14 47.36
N SER A 521 13.89 -13.03 46.74
CA SER A 521 14.87 -14.10 46.62
C SER A 521 16.27 -13.53 46.90
N GLY A 522 16.78 -13.76 48.12
CA GLY A 522 18.00 -13.11 48.58
C GLY A 522 17.80 -11.59 48.70
N ASN A 523 18.63 -10.80 47.99
CA ASN A 523 18.51 -9.34 47.93
C ASN A 523 17.62 -8.87 46.77
N GLU A 524 17.12 -9.77 45.93
CA GLU A 524 16.25 -9.41 44.81
C GLU A 524 14.79 -9.41 45.26
N ILE A 525 14.06 -8.36 44.89
CA ILE A 525 12.63 -8.18 45.09
C ILE A 525 12.00 -8.24 43.71
N THR A 526 10.99 -9.10 43.53
CA THR A 526 10.14 -9.14 42.35
C THR A 526 8.76 -8.63 42.72
N ILE A 527 8.30 -7.59 42.02
CA ILE A 527 7.00 -6.96 42.20
C ILE A 527 6.16 -7.28 40.98
N THR A 528 5.03 -7.92 41.20
CA THR A 528 4.05 -8.24 40.17
C THR A 528 2.74 -7.56 40.51
N TRP A 529 2.08 -7.03 39.50
CA TRP A 529 0.70 -6.58 39.59
C TRP A 529 -0.05 -6.99 38.33
N GLU A 530 -1.36 -7.17 38.46
CA GLU A 530 -2.27 -7.45 37.36
C GLU A 530 -2.99 -6.17 36.92
N GLY A 531 -3.28 -6.06 35.62
CA GLY A 531 -3.90 -4.87 35.02
C GLY A 531 -2.92 -3.75 34.64
N GLY A 532 -3.46 -2.58 34.33
CA GLY A 532 -2.68 -1.38 33.99
C GLY A 532 -2.26 -0.55 35.20
N GLY A 533 -1.47 0.51 34.95
CA GLY A 533 -1.04 1.48 35.95
C GLY A 533 0.48 1.60 36.09
N SER A 534 0.96 2.71 36.63
CA SER A 534 2.38 2.96 36.85
C SER A 534 2.80 2.43 38.22
N LEU A 535 3.88 1.65 38.26
CA LEU A 535 4.51 1.29 39.53
C LEU A 535 5.13 2.54 40.16
N MET A 536 4.80 2.81 41.41
CA MET A 536 5.32 3.93 42.18
C MET A 536 6.08 3.43 43.40
N SER A 537 7.06 4.22 43.86
CA SER A 537 7.73 3.97 45.14
C SER A 537 7.77 5.20 46.03
N ALA A 538 7.85 4.97 47.35
CA ALA A 538 8.03 6.01 48.36
C ALA A 538 8.88 5.50 49.54
N GLU A 539 9.55 6.40 50.26
CA GLU A 539 10.25 6.05 51.51
C GLU A 539 9.29 5.99 52.72
N ASN A 540 8.11 6.60 52.61
CA ASN A 540 7.08 6.59 53.63
C ASN A 540 5.76 6.12 53.01
N VAL A 541 4.97 5.34 53.76
CA VAL A 541 3.66 4.85 53.30
C VAL A 541 2.67 5.98 52.94
N ALA A 542 2.86 7.17 53.50
CA ALA A 542 2.06 8.35 53.19
C ALA A 542 2.55 9.13 51.95
N GLY A 543 3.60 8.67 51.27
CA GLY A 543 4.28 9.38 50.20
C GLY A 543 5.35 10.35 50.69
N PRO A 544 5.89 11.22 49.81
CA PRO A 544 5.49 11.40 48.41
C PRO A 544 5.78 10.14 47.57
N TRP A 545 4.86 9.82 46.66
CA TRP A 545 4.98 8.70 45.72
C TRP A 545 5.61 9.18 44.42
N THR A 546 6.59 8.45 43.92
CA THR A 546 7.29 8.76 42.66
C THR A 546 7.15 7.59 41.71
N VAL A 547 6.76 7.86 40.46
CA VAL A 547 6.70 6.85 39.40
C VAL A 547 8.10 6.26 39.17
N ILE A 548 8.14 4.94 39.03
CA ILE A 548 9.33 4.23 38.59
C ILE A 548 9.24 4.17 37.06
N GLU A 549 10.00 5.05 36.40
CA GLU A 549 10.04 5.11 34.94
C GLU A 549 10.39 3.75 34.33
N ASN A 550 9.67 3.37 33.28
CA ASN A 550 9.84 2.11 32.54
C ASN A 550 9.63 0.82 33.34
N ALA A 551 8.98 0.87 34.51
CA ALA A 551 8.62 -0.33 35.24
C ALA A 551 7.47 -1.09 34.55
N SER A 552 7.70 -2.37 34.24
CA SER A 552 6.69 -3.32 33.78
C SER A 552 6.54 -4.47 34.77
N SER A 553 5.37 -5.11 34.83
CA SER A 553 5.13 -6.29 35.67
C SER A 553 5.59 -7.54 34.91
N PRO A 554 6.49 -8.40 35.45
CA PRO A 554 7.17 -8.29 36.75
C PRO A 554 8.31 -7.25 36.76
N PHE A 555 8.37 -6.43 37.80
CA PHE A 555 9.46 -5.49 38.04
C PHE A 555 10.43 -6.07 39.07
N THR A 556 11.72 -6.12 38.75
CA THR A 556 12.77 -6.57 39.67
C THR A 556 13.59 -5.41 40.19
N THR A 557 13.92 -5.46 41.48
CA THR A 557 14.79 -4.47 42.13
C THR A 557 15.56 -5.13 43.26
N VAL A 558 16.52 -4.42 43.84
CA VAL A 558 17.31 -4.94 44.97
C VAL A 558 16.92 -4.26 46.27
N SER A 559 16.85 -5.04 47.35
CA SER A 559 16.69 -4.50 48.69
C SER A 559 17.99 -3.79 49.10
N SER A 560 18.03 -2.47 49.01
CA SER A 560 19.18 -1.68 49.45
C SER A 560 18.74 -0.50 50.32
N GLY A 561 19.24 -0.41 51.55
CA GLY A 561 19.05 0.76 52.42
C GLY A 561 17.74 0.77 53.23
N SER A 562 17.11 1.94 53.33
CA SER A 562 15.87 2.21 54.07
C SER A 562 14.64 1.51 53.47
N SER A 563 13.60 1.32 54.28
CA SER A 563 12.33 0.75 53.84
C SER A 563 11.76 1.52 52.65
N ARG A 564 11.28 0.79 51.64
CA ARG A 564 10.61 1.33 50.46
C ARG A 564 9.22 0.73 50.35
N PHE A 565 8.24 1.57 50.07
CA PHE A 565 6.85 1.17 49.84
C PHE A 565 6.57 1.23 48.35
N TYR A 566 5.70 0.34 47.87
CA TYR A 566 5.28 0.28 46.47
C TYR A 566 3.77 0.33 46.39
N GLN A 567 3.26 1.00 45.36
CA GLN A 567 1.85 0.96 44.99
C GLN A 567 1.73 1.00 43.47
N VAL A 568 0.60 0.55 42.95
CA VAL A 568 0.19 0.79 41.56
C VAL A 568 -0.82 1.91 41.60
N GLY A 569 -0.59 2.96 40.83
CA GLY A 569 -1.50 4.10 40.77
C GLY A 569 -1.55 4.71 39.38
N PHE A 570 -2.66 5.39 39.11
CA PHE A 570 -2.76 6.34 38.01
C PHE A 570 -2.40 7.71 38.59
N THR A 571 -1.22 8.23 38.30
CA THR A 571 -0.98 9.66 38.48
C THR A 571 -2.01 10.40 37.61
N PRO A 572 -2.69 11.45 38.13
CA PRO A 572 -3.42 12.36 37.25
C PRO A 572 -2.50 12.73 36.11
N LYS A 573 -3.02 12.61 34.90
CA LYS A 573 -2.39 12.99 33.64
C LYS A 573 -1.47 14.20 33.89
N PRO A 574 -0.18 14.17 33.52
CA PRO A 574 0.52 15.40 33.19
C PRO A 574 -0.39 16.19 32.22
N PRO A 575 -0.39 17.53 32.24
CA PRO A 575 -1.31 18.30 31.42
C PRO A 575 -1.26 17.80 29.97
N VAL A 576 -2.46 17.75 29.38
CA VAL A 576 -2.73 17.40 27.99
C VAL A 576 -1.54 17.76 27.12
N ILE A 577 -0.88 16.73 26.58
CA ILE A 577 0.18 16.94 25.61
C ILE A 577 -0.51 17.47 24.36
N ALA A 578 -0.34 18.76 24.11
CA ALA A 578 -0.90 19.44 22.96
C ALA A 578 -0.53 18.69 21.68
N VAL A 579 -1.53 18.20 20.95
CA VAL A 579 -1.34 17.73 19.58
C VAL A 579 -1.49 18.96 18.69
N TRP A 580 -0.52 19.19 17.81
CA TRP A 580 -0.50 20.36 16.93
C TRP A 580 -0.85 19.95 15.50
N GLU A 581 -1.73 20.72 14.87
CA GLU A 581 -1.99 20.69 13.43
C GLU A 581 -1.43 21.96 12.80
N TYR A 582 -0.90 21.85 11.59
CA TYR A 582 -0.40 22.99 10.83
C TYR A 582 -0.95 22.95 9.41
N LYS A 583 -1.10 24.14 8.80
CA LYS A 583 -2.03 24.33 7.68
C LYS A 583 -1.53 23.83 6.32
N THR A 584 -0.25 23.44 6.19
CA THR A 584 0.43 23.34 4.89
C THR A 584 1.12 22.00 4.56
N SER A 585 1.15 20.99 5.44
CA SER A 585 1.52 19.61 5.06
C SER A 585 1.03 18.56 6.07
N SER A 586 1.24 17.27 5.77
CA SER A 586 0.73 16.08 6.47
C SER A 586 1.75 15.40 7.42
N VAL A 587 2.80 16.11 7.85
CA VAL A 587 3.85 15.58 8.74
C VAL A 587 3.27 15.27 10.12
N THR A 588 3.56 14.08 10.61
CA THR A 588 3.15 13.62 11.94
C THR A 588 4.18 14.08 12.97
N ILE A 589 3.77 14.97 13.89
CA ILE A 589 4.64 15.50 14.95
C ILE A 589 4.58 14.58 16.17
N SER A 590 5.75 14.19 16.68
CA SER A 590 5.84 13.37 17.89
C SER A 590 5.19 14.07 19.09
N VAL A 591 4.47 13.30 19.90
CA VAL A 591 3.82 13.76 21.14
C VAL A 591 4.81 14.50 22.03
N GLY A 592 4.50 15.76 22.36
CA GLY A 592 5.33 16.60 23.23
C GLY A 592 6.18 17.63 22.49
N TRP A 593 6.22 17.57 21.16
CA TRP A 593 6.92 18.54 20.31
C TRP A 593 5.94 19.53 19.66
N GLU A 594 6.39 20.78 19.47
CA GLU A 594 5.63 21.83 18.79
C GLU A 594 6.46 22.50 17.68
N PRO A 595 5.87 22.82 16.50
CA PRO A 595 6.54 23.56 15.45
C PRO A 595 6.80 25.00 15.87
N PHE A 596 8.00 25.52 15.73
CA PHE A 596 8.29 26.90 16.15
C PHE A 596 8.95 27.77 15.09
N THR A 597 9.52 27.19 14.04
CA THR A 597 10.11 27.95 12.93
C THR A 597 10.33 27.04 11.72
N TYR A 598 10.92 27.59 10.66
CA TYR A 598 11.10 26.93 9.36
C TYR A 598 12.54 27.10 8.88
N ASP A 599 13.19 26.02 8.43
CA ASP A 599 14.49 26.03 7.77
C ASP A 599 14.30 25.95 6.25
N SER A 600 14.43 27.10 5.58
CA SER A 600 14.32 27.21 4.12
C SER A 600 15.38 26.43 3.34
N ASN A 601 16.45 25.97 4.00
CA ASN A 601 17.54 25.25 3.35
C ASN A 601 17.41 23.72 3.49
N ASN A 602 16.41 23.22 4.22
CA ASN A 602 16.17 21.78 4.37
C ASN A 602 15.03 21.33 3.45
N GLU A 603 15.37 20.68 2.33
CA GLU A 603 14.39 20.21 1.34
C GLU A 603 13.57 18.99 1.79
N VAL A 604 14.00 18.30 2.86
CA VAL A 604 13.40 17.04 3.32
C VAL A 604 12.46 17.24 4.50
N ASP A 605 12.84 18.09 5.46
CA ASP A 605 12.00 18.46 6.60
C ASP A 605 12.28 19.90 7.03
N PRO A 606 11.63 20.88 6.40
CA PRO A 606 11.90 22.27 6.68
C PRO A 606 11.25 22.75 7.99
N ILE A 607 10.51 21.92 8.73
CA ILE A 607 9.86 22.34 9.97
C ILE A 607 10.76 22.03 11.17
N LEU A 608 11.05 23.05 11.97
CA LEU A 608 11.83 22.88 13.19
C LEU A 608 10.91 22.75 14.42
N LEU A 609 11.14 21.70 15.20
CA LEU A 609 10.36 21.32 16.37
C LEU A 609 11.08 21.70 17.67
N ARG A 610 10.31 22.13 18.68
CA ARG A 610 10.79 22.38 20.05
C ARG A 610 9.89 21.74 21.08
N ARG A 611 10.41 21.51 22.29
CA ARG A 611 9.61 21.11 23.45
C ARG A 611 10.07 21.77 24.74
N SER A 612 9.13 22.03 25.64
CA SER A 612 9.42 22.52 26.99
C SER A 612 9.72 21.33 27.91
N ALA A 613 10.82 21.40 28.64
CA ALA A 613 11.15 20.44 29.71
C ALA A 613 10.51 20.83 31.06
N SER A 614 9.70 21.89 31.10
CA SER A 614 8.94 22.36 32.27
C SER A 614 7.44 22.40 31.96
N VAL A 615 6.63 22.06 32.96
CA VAL A 615 5.15 22.09 32.88
C VAL A 615 4.61 23.51 33.00
N ASP A 616 5.30 24.37 33.75
CA ASP A 616 4.92 25.76 33.97
C ASP A 616 5.71 26.71 33.05
N TRP A 617 4.99 27.67 32.47
CA TRP A 617 5.57 28.74 31.66
C TRP A 617 6.10 29.87 32.57
N ASP A 618 7.32 29.73 33.05
CA ASP A 618 7.96 30.69 33.96
C ASP A 618 9.40 31.04 33.53
N LYS A 619 10.03 31.98 34.26
CA LYS A 619 11.45 32.35 34.06
C LYS A 619 12.45 31.21 34.26
N ASN A 620 12.00 30.03 34.70
CA ASN A 620 12.83 28.86 34.92
C ASN A 620 12.71 27.81 33.81
N GLN A 621 11.92 28.08 32.77
CA GLN A 621 11.69 27.17 31.66
C GLN A 621 12.99 26.73 30.97
N LYS A 622 12.99 25.50 30.48
CA LYS A 622 14.06 24.90 29.68
C LYS A 622 13.44 24.33 28.40
N TRP A 623 14.16 24.48 27.31
CA TRP A 623 13.69 24.07 25.98
C TRP A 623 14.70 23.14 25.31
N GLU A 624 14.17 22.25 24.49
CA GLU A 624 14.91 21.34 23.62
C GLU A 624 14.43 21.54 22.18
N VAL A 625 15.32 21.35 21.19
CA VAL A 625 15.06 21.43 19.75
C VAL A 625 15.42 20.08 19.13
N ASP A 626 14.56 19.54 18.27
CA ASP A 626 14.68 18.14 17.81
C ASP A 626 15.88 17.92 16.88
N THR A 627 16.28 18.98 16.18
CA THR A 627 17.32 18.95 15.14
C THR A 627 18.69 19.45 15.63
N SER A 628 18.83 19.86 16.90
CA SER A 628 20.11 20.38 17.41
C SER A 628 20.43 19.90 18.83
N SER A 629 21.73 19.69 19.08
CA SER A 629 22.24 19.41 20.43
C SER A 629 22.55 20.67 21.24
N GLU A 630 22.08 21.84 20.80
CA GLU A 630 22.39 23.11 21.44
C GLU A 630 21.60 23.28 22.74
N THR A 631 22.29 23.72 23.78
CA THR A 631 21.66 23.96 25.09
C THR A 631 21.07 25.35 25.14
N ILE A 632 19.74 25.45 25.11
CA ILE A 632 19.02 26.70 25.32
C ILE A 632 19.20 27.17 26.77
N PRO A 633 19.65 28.41 27.02
CA PRO A 633 19.78 28.95 28.37
C PRO A 633 18.45 28.94 29.13
N LYS A 634 18.52 28.66 30.44
CA LYS A 634 17.34 28.67 31.32
C LYS A 634 16.62 30.03 31.25
N GLY A 635 15.30 29.98 31.06
CA GLY A 635 14.44 31.16 30.95
C GLY A 635 14.38 31.79 29.55
N TRP A 636 15.03 31.19 28.55
CA TRP A 636 14.95 31.60 27.14
C TRP A 636 14.25 30.53 26.31
N GLU A 637 13.49 30.94 25.29
CA GLU A 637 12.83 30.06 24.33
C GLU A 637 13.26 30.38 22.88
N PRO A 638 13.52 29.37 22.03
CA PRO A 638 13.85 29.59 20.63
C PRO A 638 12.58 29.92 19.84
N PHE A 639 12.57 30.99 19.03
CA PHE A 639 11.37 31.39 18.29
C PHE A 639 11.57 31.66 16.80
N ALA A 640 12.81 31.77 16.34
CA ALA A 640 13.10 31.89 14.91
C ALA A 640 14.46 31.26 14.60
N TYR A 641 14.66 30.94 13.32
CA TYR A 641 15.89 30.36 12.80
C TYR A 641 16.48 31.24 11.69
N ASP A 642 17.75 31.58 11.80
CA ASP A 642 18.51 32.24 10.73
C ASP A 642 19.42 31.22 10.05
N SER A 643 18.95 30.72 8.91
CA SER A 643 19.68 29.73 8.11
C SER A 643 21.01 30.25 7.54
N ASN A 644 21.30 31.55 7.66
CA ASN A 644 22.58 32.14 7.27
C ASN A 644 23.60 32.22 8.42
N ASP A 645 23.18 32.05 9.67
CA ASP A 645 24.10 32.03 10.81
C ASP A 645 24.58 30.60 11.09
N LYS A 646 25.85 30.34 10.78
CA LYS A 646 26.46 29.00 10.95
C LYS A 646 26.95 28.70 12.37
N PHE A 647 26.89 29.69 13.27
CA PHE A 647 27.44 29.58 14.62
C PHE A 647 26.38 29.60 15.71
N ASP A 648 25.28 30.31 15.49
CA ASP A 648 24.13 30.31 16.39
C ASP A 648 22.86 30.61 15.59
N PRO A 649 22.26 29.59 14.98
CA PRO A 649 21.16 29.80 14.06
C PRO A 649 19.84 30.11 14.76
N PHE A 650 19.74 30.02 16.10
CA PHE A 650 18.48 30.22 16.81
C PHE A 650 18.37 31.62 17.43
N TRP A 651 17.29 32.32 17.12
CA TRP A 651 16.90 33.52 17.86
C TRP A 651 16.10 33.14 19.09
N LEU A 652 16.56 33.60 20.25
CA LEU A 652 15.90 33.34 21.53
C LEU A 652 15.10 34.56 22.01
N ARG A 653 13.99 34.31 22.68
CA ARG A 653 13.19 35.31 23.39
C ARG A 653 12.92 34.89 24.84
N ARG A 654 12.60 35.85 25.70
CA ARG A 654 12.09 35.57 27.06
C ARG A 654 11.04 36.57 27.49
N LEU A 655 10.10 36.13 28.33
CA LEU A 655 9.26 37.05 29.07
C LEU A 655 10.07 37.77 30.14
N THR A 656 9.73 39.03 30.34
CA THR A 656 10.27 39.85 31.43
C THR A 656 9.32 39.91 32.65
N SER A 657 8.07 39.45 32.49
CA SER A 657 7.07 39.27 33.56
C SER A 657 6.86 37.78 33.89
N ASP A 658 6.49 37.48 35.14
CA ASP A 658 6.16 36.12 35.58
C ASP A 658 4.75 35.67 35.12
N ASP A 659 3.94 36.58 34.54
CA ASP A 659 2.58 36.33 34.08
C ASP A 659 2.47 36.47 32.55
N TRP A 660 1.80 35.52 31.91
CA TRP A 660 1.40 35.57 30.50
C TRP A 660 0.05 36.30 30.36
N ASP A 661 0.09 37.62 30.18
CA ASP A 661 -1.11 38.45 30.04
C ASP A 661 -1.04 39.40 28.83
N LYS A 662 -2.09 40.16 28.60
CA LYS A 662 -2.15 41.18 27.53
C LYS A 662 -1.14 42.33 27.68
N ASN A 663 -0.42 42.41 28.80
CA ASN A 663 0.62 43.40 29.09
C ASN A 663 2.03 42.78 29.04
N GLN A 664 2.17 41.53 28.61
CA GLN A 664 3.43 40.83 28.45
C GLN A 664 4.50 41.68 27.73
N GLU A 665 5.71 41.68 28.28
CA GLU A 665 6.88 42.36 27.74
C GLU A 665 7.97 41.33 27.44
N TRP A 666 8.62 41.48 26.27
CA TRP A 666 9.54 40.50 25.72
C TRP A 666 10.94 41.08 25.49
N GLU A 667 11.95 40.26 25.78
CA GLU A 667 13.34 40.51 25.42
C GLU A 667 13.80 39.49 24.38
N ILE A 668 14.59 39.93 23.40
CA ILE A 668 15.18 39.09 22.36
C ILE A 668 16.68 39.03 22.61
N GLU A 669 17.27 37.83 22.55
CA GLU A 669 18.69 37.67 22.76
C GLU A 669 19.46 38.42 21.66
N ARG A 670 20.52 39.13 22.04
CA ARG A 670 21.40 39.90 21.12
C ARG A 670 20.73 41.03 20.33
N SER A 671 19.49 41.39 20.65
CA SER A 671 18.81 42.55 20.06
C SER A 671 18.52 43.61 21.11
N SER A 672 18.75 44.88 20.76
CA SER A 672 18.31 46.03 21.56
C SER A 672 16.95 46.58 21.12
N GLN A 673 16.22 45.85 20.27
CA GLN A 673 14.93 46.28 19.75
C GLN A 673 13.86 46.19 20.84
N GLU A 674 13.19 47.30 21.13
CA GLU A 674 12.07 47.34 22.06
C GLU A 674 10.83 46.67 21.44
N ILE A 675 10.30 45.64 22.11
CA ILE A 675 9.02 45.03 21.77
C ILE A 675 7.91 45.77 22.54
N PRO A 676 6.88 46.34 21.88
CA PRO A 676 5.81 47.02 22.59
C PRO A 676 5.04 46.07 23.50
N ALA A 677 4.66 46.54 24.69
CA ALA A 677 3.85 45.76 25.63
C ALA A 677 2.61 45.17 24.96
N GLY A 678 2.34 43.90 25.24
CA GLY A 678 1.26 43.11 24.66
C GLY A 678 1.56 42.50 23.29
N TRP A 679 2.71 42.75 22.67
CA TRP A 679 3.14 42.10 21.43
C TRP A 679 4.22 41.04 21.69
N LYS A 680 4.17 39.94 20.93
CA LYS A 680 5.10 38.82 20.99
C LYS A 680 5.84 38.68 19.65
N PRO A 681 7.18 38.56 19.62
CA PRO A 681 7.90 38.24 18.40
C PRO A 681 7.69 36.77 18.04
N PHE A 682 7.35 36.43 16.79
CA PHE A 682 7.08 35.03 16.38
C PHE A 682 7.92 34.53 15.21
N ALA A 683 8.55 35.42 14.43
CA ALA A 683 9.43 35.03 13.33
C ALA A 683 10.49 36.12 13.07
N TYR A 684 11.50 35.74 12.28
CA TYR A 684 12.61 36.60 11.87
C TYR A 684 12.66 36.68 10.34
N ASP A 685 12.68 37.90 9.80
CA ASP A 685 12.93 38.19 8.40
C ASP A 685 14.35 38.73 8.23
N SER A 686 15.25 37.87 7.73
CA SER A 686 16.65 38.21 7.48
C SER A 686 16.83 39.26 6.37
N ARG A 687 15.78 39.52 5.56
CA ARG A 687 15.79 40.51 4.48
C ARG A 687 15.38 41.90 4.95
N ASP A 688 14.59 42.01 6.03
CA ASP A 688 14.19 43.30 6.61
C ASP A 688 15.28 43.85 7.56
N LYS A 689 16.07 44.80 7.05
CA LYS A 689 17.14 45.46 7.82
C LYS A 689 16.64 46.51 8.82
N VAL A 690 15.35 46.82 8.84
CA VAL A 690 14.76 47.89 9.66
C VAL A 690 13.94 47.31 10.80
N THR A 691 13.12 46.28 10.52
CA THR A 691 12.27 45.60 11.51
C THR A 691 12.33 44.08 11.32
N PRO A 692 13.48 43.44 11.57
CA PRO A 692 13.68 42.03 11.26
C PRO A 692 12.79 41.07 12.06
N PHE A 693 12.15 41.52 13.15
CA PHE A 693 11.26 40.67 13.95
C PHE A 693 9.79 40.93 13.64
N LEU A 694 9.08 39.87 13.27
CA LEU A 694 7.65 39.88 13.02
C LEU A 694 6.91 39.69 14.36
N LEU A 695 5.94 40.56 14.63
CA LEU A 695 5.24 40.62 15.91
C LEU A 695 3.77 40.22 15.76
N CYS A 696 3.27 39.42 16.69
CA CYS A 696 1.86 39.03 16.80
C CYS A 696 1.27 39.41 18.17
N ARG A 697 -0.05 39.54 18.25
CA ARG A 697 -0.78 39.79 19.50
C ARG A 697 -2.10 39.01 19.52
N ARG A 698 -2.42 38.43 20.69
CA ARG A 698 -3.69 37.75 20.99
C ARG A 698 -4.72 38.71 21.59
N PHE A 699 -6.00 38.50 21.33
CA PHE A 699 -7.11 39.31 21.89
C PHE A 699 -7.83 38.70 23.10
N SER A 700 -7.68 37.40 23.37
CA SER A 700 -8.30 36.70 24.51
C SER A 700 -7.28 36.38 25.61
N ASP A 701 -7.73 36.34 26.87
CA ASP A 701 -6.89 35.94 28.00
C ASP A 701 -6.84 34.40 28.15
N ASN A 702 -7.84 33.68 27.63
CA ASN A 702 -7.95 32.22 27.71
C ASN A 702 -7.45 31.51 26.43
N TRP A 703 -6.89 30.32 26.61
CA TRP A 703 -6.53 29.37 25.55
C TRP A 703 -7.65 28.33 25.43
N ASP A 704 -8.63 28.58 24.57
CA ASP A 704 -9.89 27.82 24.50
C ASP A 704 -10.28 27.39 23.08
N GLY A 705 -9.35 27.43 22.12
CA GLY A 705 -9.63 27.10 20.72
C GLY A 705 -10.34 28.21 19.93
N HIS A 706 -10.72 29.32 20.59
CA HIS A 706 -11.36 30.49 19.99
C HIS A 706 -10.45 31.73 19.95
N GLN A 707 -9.14 31.55 20.18
CA GLN A 707 -8.16 32.63 20.13
C GLN A 707 -8.13 33.33 18.76
N LYS A 708 -7.95 34.65 18.79
CA LYS A 708 -7.76 35.51 17.62
C LYS A 708 -6.43 36.24 17.71
N TRP A 709 -5.69 36.21 16.61
CA TRP A 709 -4.34 36.79 16.49
C TRP A 709 -4.29 37.86 15.41
N VAL A 710 -3.46 38.88 15.62
CA VAL A 710 -3.13 39.91 14.61
C VAL A 710 -1.63 40.06 14.52
N ILE A 711 -1.13 40.26 13.30
CA ILE A 711 0.27 40.50 12.99
C ILE A 711 0.49 42.01 12.80
N LYS A 712 1.57 42.56 13.35
CA LYS A 712 1.82 44.01 13.34
C LYS A 712 2.17 44.54 11.95
N THR A 713 2.82 43.72 11.15
CA THR A 713 3.45 44.06 9.87
C THR A 713 2.63 43.60 8.65
N SER A 714 1.53 42.88 8.86
CA SER A 714 0.68 42.33 7.80
C SER A 714 -0.81 42.63 8.08
N SER A 715 -1.57 42.85 7.02
CA SER A 715 -3.03 42.94 7.06
C SER A 715 -3.72 41.59 6.90
N GLU A 716 -2.98 40.48 6.95
CA GLU A 716 -3.52 39.13 6.88
C GLU A 716 -4.46 38.82 8.04
N GLU A 717 -5.63 38.28 7.71
CA GLU A 717 -6.58 37.76 8.69
C GLU A 717 -6.17 36.35 9.10
N ILE A 718 -5.82 36.17 10.37
CA ILE A 718 -5.57 34.84 10.95
C ILE A 718 -6.92 34.20 11.31
N PRO A 719 -7.25 33.01 10.79
CA PRO A 719 -8.49 32.33 11.14
C PRO A 719 -8.61 32.08 12.65
N GLU A 720 -9.84 32.06 13.16
CA GLU A 720 -10.12 31.74 14.56
C GLU A 720 -9.57 30.36 14.93
N GLY A 721 -8.92 30.25 16.08
CA GLY A 721 -8.29 29.01 16.56
C GLY A 721 -6.87 28.76 16.03
N TRP A 722 -6.40 29.53 15.03
CA TRP A 722 -5.05 29.42 14.48
C TRP A 722 -4.11 30.49 15.03
N GLU A 723 -2.82 30.18 15.17
CA GLU A 723 -1.78 31.14 15.54
C GLU A 723 -0.61 31.12 14.55
N PRO A 724 0.03 32.29 14.29
CA PRO A 724 1.23 32.36 13.47
C PRO A 724 2.45 31.84 14.24
N PHE A 725 3.26 31.00 13.61
CA PHE A 725 4.47 30.45 14.24
C PHE A 725 5.74 30.60 13.39
N ALA A 726 5.64 30.81 12.08
CA ALA A 726 6.80 31.00 11.22
C ALA A 726 6.49 31.92 10.04
N TYR A 727 7.54 32.35 9.35
CA TYR A 727 7.47 33.22 8.18
C TYR A 727 8.39 32.71 7.09
N ASP A 728 7.85 32.53 5.89
CA ASP A 728 8.60 32.17 4.69
C ASP A 728 8.63 33.37 3.74
N SER A 729 9.80 33.99 3.64
CA SER A 729 10.03 35.15 2.76
C SER A 729 10.07 34.82 1.27
N GLU A 730 10.05 33.54 0.89
CA GLU A 730 10.07 33.05 -0.50
C GLU A 730 8.68 32.68 -1.02
N ASN A 731 7.73 32.45 -0.11
CA ASN A 731 6.36 32.10 -0.46
C ASN A 731 5.54 33.37 -0.79
N GLY A 732 5.30 33.61 -2.08
CA GLY A 732 4.76 34.86 -2.61
C GLY A 732 3.29 35.18 -2.27
N ASP A 733 2.48 34.16 -1.94
CA ASP A 733 1.03 34.32 -1.74
C ASP A 733 0.56 34.17 -0.28
N THR A 734 1.30 33.42 0.56
CA THR A 734 1.03 33.29 2.01
C THR A 734 2.33 33.12 2.81
N PRO A 735 3.02 34.22 3.13
CA PRO A 735 4.33 34.13 3.77
C PRO A 735 4.25 33.78 5.27
N VAL A 736 3.05 33.73 5.88
CA VAL A 736 2.88 33.39 7.30
C VAL A 736 2.39 31.94 7.45
N LEU A 737 3.15 31.14 8.20
CA LEU A 737 2.78 29.77 8.54
C LEU A 737 1.97 29.72 9.84
N LEU A 738 0.89 28.93 9.82
CA LEU A 738 -0.10 28.85 10.89
C LEU A 738 -0.14 27.46 11.52
N ARG A 739 -0.29 27.42 12.85
CA ARG A 739 -0.52 26.21 13.64
C ARG A 739 -1.76 26.35 14.52
N ARG A 740 -2.36 25.24 14.93
CA ARG A 740 -3.39 25.19 15.97
C ARG A 740 -3.21 23.96 16.85
N GLN A 741 -3.63 24.06 18.09
CA GLN A 741 -3.71 22.91 18.97
C GLN A 741 -5.04 22.18 18.71
N ILE A 742 -4.99 20.86 18.50
CA ILE A 742 -6.15 20.04 18.13
C ILE A 742 -6.65 19.09 19.24
N ARG A 743 -6.02 19.09 20.42
CA ARG A 743 -6.51 18.39 21.62
C ARG A 743 -5.88 18.93 22.89
#